data_AF-A0A7Y2P547-F1
#
_entry.id   AF-A0A7Y2P547-F1
#
_cell.length_a   1.000
_cell.length_b   1.000
_cell.length_c   1.000
_cell.angle_alpha   90.00
_cell.angle_beta   90.00
_cell.angle_gamma   90.00
#
_symmetry.space_group_name_H-M   'P 1'
#
loop_
_entity.id
_entity.type
_entity.pdbx_description
1 polymer ?
#
loop_
_entity_poly.entity_id
_entity_poly.type
_entity_poly.pdbx_seq_one_letter_code
_entity_poly.pdbx_strand_id
1 'polypeptide(L)'
;DIIAVSYRQEDAPGPEFDLVYGEFLRTAGSDTSKRLILKLVRPQNLQPGGDYEQAWKLQLKNIYPTGSRNIKQDGFEFKIKYEIVGQEPVDEWPTETGTVKLLEAFGLDQQGAGGSANPDNVFDWRVGKTIYPETGEIIFPTLEPFGRDIPTEFDTLTYQSIYDTTKTVARQDKAPDKWLMNGKSTGDVTSVYQLGFNVVENSVKVVLNGRELVAGTDYIVDYNIGQLTIRNEAALVPGADLKVTYEQNDLFQLASKTLLGARGLYEFSNKTLFGFTVMNLNQQTLSDKVRIGEEPLSNTIYGVDFKTSAELPFLTKALDYLISTREMSNFTFSGEYAYMSPDPNTKKSTIASDEGNSIAYIDDFEGAKRIIPVGVGYTGWKDTSPPDELLFLPGISPQERLTYKAKSFWFTVTPSDVTVQQIFGDRKQVAREDQQVTVMDYVFMPDTPGTSNTQPELGNPALTWGGMQKILSSTANNLIEQNVEFIEFWMKLVDVPQDASIYLDMGLISEDIIPNNLLDTEDKNGNDAMEEGEDTGIDGEFDAQERITHNSTKSDPSGDNFAFVQTSGQFRDDYFSINGTEGNAVLTDIGLLPDTEDLNRNGNLDNVNSYFRYKIPLDTNRATNPFISGGGLGDGKWYLYRIPIKDTSSIVGSPSFANVETIRLFTHGVDSSVH
;
A
#
# COMPACT_ATOMS: atom_id res chain seq x y z
N ASP A 1 13.45 -6.41 -1.48
CA ASP A 1 14.80 -6.42 -2.09
C ASP A 1 15.87 -6.18 -1.05
N ILE A 2 16.89 -7.03 -1.07
CA ILE A 2 18.14 -6.85 -0.31
C ILE A 2 19.16 -6.18 -1.24
N ILE A 3 19.81 -5.12 -0.77
CA ILE A 3 20.89 -4.44 -1.49
C ILE A 3 22.15 -4.55 -0.65
N ALA A 4 23.15 -5.22 -1.21
CA ALA A 4 24.49 -5.30 -0.65
C ALA A 4 25.53 -4.91 -1.71
N VAL A 5 26.64 -4.31 -1.27
CA VAL A 5 27.67 -3.77 -2.14
C VAL A 5 29.05 -4.21 -1.71
N SER A 6 29.98 -4.22 -2.66
CA SER A 6 31.41 -4.18 -2.38
C SER A 6 32.01 -2.97 -3.07
N TYR A 7 32.80 -2.19 -2.35
CA TYR A 7 33.46 -1.00 -2.87
C TYR A 7 34.83 -0.79 -2.23
N ARG A 8 35.60 0.07 -2.87
CA ARG A 8 36.93 0.48 -2.45
C ARG A 8 36.97 1.99 -2.35
N GLN A 9 37.46 2.50 -1.22
CA GLN A 9 37.70 3.91 -1.01
C GLN A 9 39.20 4.17 -1.03
N GLU A 10 39.63 5.05 -1.94
CA GLU A 10 41.03 5.47 -2.08
C GLU A 10 41.25 6.71 -1.20
N ASP A 11 41.92 6.54 -0.05
CA ASP A 11 42.23 7.65 0.86
C ASP A 11 43.54 8.36 0.50
N ALA A 12 44.51 7.65 -0.11
CA ALA A 12 45.76 8.19 -0.63
C ALA A 12 46.23 7.38 -1.85
N PRO A 13 47.10 7.93 -2.73
CA PRO A 13 47.56 7.22 -3.91
C PRO A 13 48.33 5.94 -3.54
N GLY A 14 47.83 4.78 -3.94
CA GLY A 14 48.48 3.48 -3.76
C GLY A 14 47.53 2.44 -3.16
N PRO A 15 47.53 1.19 -3.67
CA PRO A 15 46.58 0.16 -3.26
C PRO A 15 46.69 -0.26 -1.77
N GLU A 16 47.79 0.04 -1.10
CA GLU A 16 48.01 -0.19 0.32
C GLU A 16 47.26 0.78 1.25
N PHE A 17 46.79 1.91 0.71
CA PHE A 17 45.99 2.91 1.44
C PHE A 17 44.49 2.79 1.13
N ASP A 18 44.12 1.84 0.29
CA ASP A 18 42.72 1.60 -0.08
C ASP A 18 42.00 0.87 1.06
N LEU A 19 40.89 1.45 1.52
CA LEU A 19 39.94 0.75 2.38
C LEU A 19 38.98 -0.07 1.51
N VAL A 20 38.98 -1.38 1.73
CA VAL A 20 38.12 -2.32 1.00
C VAL A 20 36.96 -2.77 1.89
N TYR A 21 35.75 -2.67 1.36
CA TYR A 21 34.53 -3.12 2.02
C TYR A 21 33.87 -4.22 1.19
N GLY A 22 33.70 -5.40 1.78
CA GLY A 22 33.15 -6.58 1.13
C GLY A 22 34.12 -7.28 0.16
N GLU A 23 33.65 -8.38 -0.43
CA GLU A 23 34.40 -9.22 -1.36
C GLU A 23 33.97 -8.99 -2.82
N PHE A 24 34.95 -8.90 -3.72
CA PHE A 24 34.70 -8.77 -5.15
C PHE A 24 34.71 -10.16 -5.82
N LEU A 25 33.90 -10.33 -6.87
CA LEU A 25 33.86 -11.55 -7.69
C LEU A 25 35.25 -12.02 -8.18
N ARG A 26 36.11 -11.07 -8.56
CA ARG A 26 37.50 -11.34 -9.00
C ARG A 26 38.33 -12.10 -7.97
N THR A 27 37.97 -12.04 -6.69
CA THR A 27 38.67 -12.67 -5.56
C THR A 27 38.18 -14.10 -5.29
N ALA A 28 36.92 -14.42 -5.63
CA ALA A 28 36.34 -15.75 -5.43
C ALA A 28 36.70 -16.76 -6.53
N GLY A 29 37.01 -16.28 -7.74
CA GLY A 29 37.32 -17.13 -8.89
C GLY A 29 36.06 -17.68 -9.57
N SER A 30 36.15 -18.86 -10.20
CA SER A 30 35.04 -19.55 -10.87
C SER A 30 34.27 -20.52 -9.97
N ASP A 31 34.50 -20.47 -8.66
CA ASP A 31 33.90 -21.39 -7.70
C ASP A 31 32.52 -20.87 -7.25
N THR A 32 31.46 -21.44 -7.82
CA THR A 32 30.07 -21.07 -7.53
C THR A 32 29.58 -21.58 -6.18
N SER A 33 30.38 -22.38 -5.45
CA SER A 33 30.03 -22.85 -4.10
C SER A 33 30.42 -21.85 -3.00
N LYS A 34 31.22 -20.84 -3.33
CA LYS A 34 31.71 -19.85 -2.35
C LYS A 34 30.69 -18.76 -2.11
N ARG A 35 30.36 -18.55 -0.83
CA ARG A 35 29.56 -17.41 -0.37
C ARG A 35 30.45 -16.16 -0.31
N LEU A 36 29.99 -15.08 -0.94
CA LEU A 36 30.66 -13.78 -0.87
C LEU A 36 30.18 -12.98 0.34
N ILE A 37 31.11 -12.37 1.06
CA ILE A 37 30.78 -11.45 2.15
C ILE A 37 30.66 -10.03 1.58
N LEU A 38 29.45 -9.47 1.60
CA LEU A 38 29.16 -8.13 1.10
C LEU A 38 28.77 -7.17 2.23
N LYS A 39 28.91 -5.86 2.01
CA LYS A 39 28.39 -4.85 2.94
C LYS A 39 26.91 -4.63 2.66
N LEU A 40 26.05 -4.98 3.60
CA LEU A 40 24.62 -4.72 3.53
C LEU A 40 24.34 -3.20 3.57
N VAL A 41 23.56 -2.71 2.61
CA VAL A 41 23.11 -1.30 2.51
C VAL A 41 21.63 -1.18 2.80
N ARG A 42 20.83 -2.13 2.30
CA ARG A 42 19.39 -2.19 2.55
C ARG A 42 18.97 -3.65 2.77
N PRO A 43 18.47 -4.02 3.96
CA PRO A 43 17.82 -5.32 4.15
C PRO A 43 16.46 -5.35 3.44
N GLN A 44 15.85 -6.53 3.33
CA GLN A 44 14.52 -6.72 2.76
C GLN A 44 13.50 -5.77 3.39
N ASN A 45 13.48 -5.71 4.72
CA ASN A 45 12.59 -4.86 5.50
C ASN A 45 13.43 -3.89 6.34
N LEU A 46 13.75 -2.72 5.78
CA LEU A 46 14.58 -1.71 6.42
C LEU A 46 13.85 -1.03 7.59
N GLN A 47 14.43 -1.11 8.79
CA GLN A 47 13.86 -0.62 10.05
C GLN A 47 14.76 0.40 10.75
N PRO A 48 14.20 1.42 11.43
CA PRO A 48 14.97 2.46 12.13
C PRO A 48 15.74 2.00 13.37
N GLY A 49 15.57 0.75 13.82
CA GLY A 49 16.21 0.22 15.02
C GLY A 49 16.50 -1.28 14.93
N GLY A 50 16.94 -1.87 16.04
CA GLY A 50 17.33 -3.29 16.11
C GLY A 50 18.57 -3.58 15.27
N ASP A 51 18.61 -4.77 14.68
CA ASP A 51 19.75 -5.27 13.89
C ASP A 51 20.05 -4.43 12.63
N TYR A 52 19.11 -3.60 12.19
CA TYR A 52 19.21 -2.81 10.96
C TYR A 52 19.39 -1.30 11.19
N GLU A 53 19.59 -0.85 12.43
CA GLU A 53 19.78 0.58 12.75
C GLU A 53 20.89 1.22 11.90
N GLN A 54 21.98 0.50 11.64
CA GLN A 54 23.09 0.99 10.82
C GLN A 54 22.70 1.13 9.35
N ALA A 55 21.95 0.17 8.80
CA ALA A 55 21.46 0.25 7.43
C ALA A 55 20.46 1.41 7.26
N TRP A 56 19.65 1.70 8.29
CA TRP A 56 18.72 2.83 8.27
C TRP A 56 19.42 4.18 8.16
N LYS A 57 20.55 4.35 8.85
CA LYS A 57 21.39 5.55 8.80
C LYS A 57 22.05 5.76 7.43
N LEU A 58 22.23 4.70 6.64
CA LEU A 58 22.76 4.81 5.27
C LEU A 58 21.74 5.37 4.29
N GLN A 59 20.44 5.34 4.61
CA GLN A 59 19.41 5.89 3.74
C GLN A 59 19.43 7.41 3.78
N LEU A 60 19.74 8.04 2.65
CA LEU A 60 19.63 9.48 2.45
C LEU A 60 18.16 9.92 2.47
N LYS A 61 17.86 10.93 3.29
CA LYS A 61 16.51 11.49 3.49
C LYS A 61 16.48 13.02 3.30
N ASN A 62 17.48 13.55 2.59
CA ASN A 62 17.70 14.97 2.31
C ASN A 62 17.52 15.32 0.82
N ILE A 63 16.97 14.40 0.01
CA ILE A 63 16.76 14.55 -1.43
C ILE A 63 15.25 14.50 -1.70
N TYR A 64 14.71 15.54 -2.33
CA TYR A 64 13.27 15.74 -2.50
C TYR A 64 12.89 15.89 -3.97
N PRO A 65 12.00 15.04 -4.51
CA PRO A 65 11.57 15.13 -5.89
C PRO A 65 10.63 16.32 -6.11
N THR A 66 10.81 17.02 -7.23
CA THR A 66 9.95 18.13 -7.68
C THR A 66 8.79 17.68 -8.57
N GLY A 67 8.80 16.42 -9.02
CA GLY A 67 7.79 15.83 -9.92
C GLY A 67 8.02 16.06 -11.41
N SER A 68 8.99 16.91 -11.80
CA SER A 68 9.36 17.18 -13.20
C SER A 68 10.77 16.71 -13.49
N ARG A 69 11.03 16.13 -14.67
CA ARG A 69 12.37 15.73 -15.12
C ARG A 69 12.95 16.72 -16.12
N ASN A 70 14.26 16.68 -16.32
CA ASN A 70 14.99 17.58 -17.22
C ASN A 70 14.67 19.06 -16.98
N ILE A 71 14.78 19.49 -15.72
CA ILE A 71 14.41 20.84 -15.30
C ILE A 71 15.41 21.86 -15.86
N LYS A 72 14.90 22.95 -16.42
CA LYS A 72 15.71 24.09 -16.86
C LYS A 72 15.98 25.04 -15.71
N GLN A 73 17.19 25.59 -15.68
CA GLN A 73 17.56 26.63 -14.71
C GLN A 73 16.75 27.91 -14.91
N ASP A 74 16.50 28.28 -16.17
CA ASP A 74 15.75 29.50 -16.51
C ASP A 74 14.30 29.41 -16.02
N GLY A 75 13.89 30.37 -15.20
CA GLY A 75 12.54 30.42 -14.62
C GLY A 75 12.31 29.39 -13.51
N PHE A 76 13.36 28.71 -13.03
CA PHE A 76 13.28 27.89 -11.83
C PHE A 76 13.18 28.77 -10.58
N GLU A 77 12.17 28.50 -9.76
CA GLU A 77 11.97 29.14 -8.47
C GLU A 77 11.83 28.05 -7.42
N PHE A 78 12.50 28.20 -6.29
CA PHE A 78 12.36 27.31 -5.14
C PHE A 78 12.45 28.11 -3.84
N LYS A 79 11.55 27.81 -2.92
CA LYS A 79 11.42 28.43 -1.60
C LYS A 79 11.11 27.35 -0.57
N ILE A 80 11.74 27.50 0.59
CA ILE A 80 11.32 26.81 1.81
C ILE A 80 10.36 27.74 2.53
N LYS A 81 9.23 27.20 2.97
CA LYS A 81 8.25 27.91 3.77
C LYS A 81 7.92 27.14 5.05
N TYR A 82 7.47 27.86 6.06
CA TYR A 82 6.98 27.28 7.31
C TYR A 82 5.52 27.69 7.55
N GLU A 83 4.67 26.71 7.85
CA GLU A 83 3.26 26.93 8.16
C GLU A 83 3.06 27.37 9.61
N ILE A 84 2.42 28.52 9.80
CA ILE A 84 2.02 29.04 11.11
C ILE A 84 0.50 28.98 11.21
N VAL A 85 -0.02 28.42 12.31
CA VAL A 85 -1.46 28.25 12.50
C VAL A 85 -2.20 29.58 12.40
N GLY A 86 -3.14 29.66 11.44
CA GLY A 86 -3.97 30.85 11.22
C GLY A 86 -3.31 31.95 10.39
N GLN A 87 -2.15 31.69 9.77
CA GLN A 87 -1.44 32.64 8.90
C GLN A 87 -1.01 31.97 7.59
N GLU A 88 -0.68 32.79 6.59
CA GLU A 88 -0.05 32.31 5.36
C GLU A 88 1.37 31.78 5.66
N PRO A 89 1.83 30.70 4.99
CA PRO A 89 3.17 30.18 5.19
C PRO A 89 4.27 31.22 4.89
N VAL A 90 5.24 31.33 5.79
CA VAL A 90 6.32 32.33 5.74
C VAL A 90 7.59 31.76 5.14
N ASP A 91 8.35 32.56 4.39
CA ASP A 91 9.68 32.19 3.83
C ASP A 91 10.86 32.78 4.61
N GLU A 92 10.55 33.45 5.72
CA GLU A 92 11.49 34.07 6.64
C GLU A 92 11.02 33.88 8.09
N TRP A 93 11.97 33.82 9.01
CA TRP A 93 11.69 33.54 10.42
C TRP A 93 12.31 34.60 11.33
N PRO A 94 11.57 35.15 12.30
CA PRO A 94 12.11 36.10 13.27
C PRO A 94 12.98 35.39 14.31
N THR A 95 14.16 35.95 14.57
CA THR A 95 15.13 35.48 15.57
C THR A 95 15.52 36.64 16.49
N GLU A 96 16.25 36.35 17.57
CA GLU A 96 16.70 37.38 18.53
C GLU A 96 17.62 38.43 17.88
N THR A 97 18.31 38.08 16.80
CA THR A 97 19.30 38.93 16.09
C THR A 97 18.74 39.59 14.82
N GLY A 98 17.49 39.28 14.44
CA GLY A 98 16.84 39.79 13.23
C GLY A 98 15.99 38.74 12.53
N THR A 99 15.63 38.99 11.28
CA THR A 99 14.89 38.03 10.45
C THR A 99 15.85 37.23 9.59
N VAL A 100 15.73 35.90 9.59
CA VAL A 100 16.54 34.99 8.79
C VAL A 100 15.70 34.42 7.65
N LYS A 101 16.24 34.42 6.43
CA LYS A 101 15.59 33.79 5.27
C LYS A 101 15.76 32.27 5.34
N LEU A 102 14.69 31.51 5.15
CA LEU A 102 14.75 30.05 5.28
C LEU A 102 15.65 29.43 4.21
N LEU A 103 15.61 29.93 2.98
CA LEU A 103 16.44 29.39 1.90
C LEU A 103 17.96 29.51 2.19
N GLU A 104 18.37 30.64 2.75
CA GLU A 104 19.73 30.91 3.19
C GLU A 104 20.12 30.01 4.38
N ALA A 105 19.28 29.93 5.40
CA ALA A 105 19.55 29.16 6.61
C ALA A 105 19.76 27.67 6.32
N PHE A 106 19.01 27.10 5.38
CA PHE A 106 19.16 25.70 4.96
C PHE A 106 20.30 25.48 3.95
N GLY A 107 21.09 26.51 3.64
CA GLY A 107 22.27 26.43 2.78
C GLY A 107 21.98 26.27 1.29
N LEU A 108 20.75 26.56 0.86
CA LEU A 108 20.33 26.53 -0.54
C LEU A 108 20.47 27.89 -1.25
N ASP A 109 20.86 28.92 -0.50
CA ASP A 109 21.20 30.26 -0.98
C ASP A 109 22.41 30.77 -0.19
N GLN A 110 23.60 30.50 -0.72
CA GLN A 110 24.88 30.94 -0.16
C GLN A 110 25.57 31.96 -1.07
N GLN A 111 25.10 32.14 -2.30
CA GLN A 111 25.72 32.98 -3.30
C GLN A 111 24.71 33.88 -3.99
N GLY A 112 25.11 35.13 -4.22
CA GLY A 112 24.31 36.06 -5.00
C GLY A 112 24.63 35.96 -6.48
N ALA A 113 23.84 36.67 -7.30
CA ALA A 113 24.01 36.77 -8.75
C ALA A 113 25.48 36.81 -9.22
N GLY A 114 25.86 35.84 -10.06
CA GLY A 114 27.21 35.72 -10.61
C GLY A 114 28.25 35.06 -9.68
N GLY A 115 27.82 34.41 -8.59
CA GLY A 115 28.70 33.67 -7.67
C GLY A 115 29.34 34.54 -6.58
N SER A 116 28.74 35.68 -6.26
CA SER A 116 29.19 36.55 -5.18
C SER A 116 28.91 35.92 -3.81
N ALA A 117 29.71 36.19 -2.79
CA ALA A 117 29.59 35.55 -1.47
C ALA A 117 28.39 36.03 -0.62
N ASN A 118 27.55 36.93 -1.14
CA ASN A 118 26.39 37.46 -0.42
C ASN A 118 25.12 36.79 -0.96
N PRO A 119 24.32 36.09 -0.13
CA PRO A 119 23.03 35.52 -0.51
C PRO A 119 22.08 36.58 -1.11
N ASP A 120 21.26 36.19 -2.07
CA ASP A 120 20.31 37.09 -2.76
C ASP A 120 18.84 36.64 -2.69
N ASN A 121 18.54 35.68 -1.81
CA ASN A 121 17.23 35.06 -1.67
C ASN A 121 16.77 34.35 -2.95
N VAL A 122 17.70 33.85 -3.77
CA VAL A 122 17.43 33.00 -4.92
C VAL A 122 18.12 31.66 -4.71
N PHE A 123 17.50 30.59 -5.21
CA PHE A 123 18.06 29.25 -5.08
C PHE A 123 19.37 29.11 -5.86
N ASP A 124 20.42 28.63 -5.19
CA ASP A 124 21.71 28.33 -5.79
C ASP A 124 21.62 27.10 -6.70
N TRP A 125 21.52 27.30 -8.01
CA TRP A 125 21.49 26.21 -8.98
C TRP A 125 22.87 25.55 -9.16
N ARG A 126 23.12 24.44 -8.44
CA ARG A 126 24.39 23.71 -8.47
C ARG A 126 24.15 22.23 -8.72
N VAL A 127 24.38 21.81 -9.96
CA VAL A 127 24.17 20.42 -10.40
C VAL A 127 25.02 19.46 -9.55
N GLY A 128 24.36 18.44 -8.99
CA GLY A 128 24.96 17.43 -8.12
C GLY A 128 25.28 17.89 -6.69
N LYS A 129 24.89 19.12 -6.32
CA LYS A 129 25.05 19.65 -4.95
C LYS A 129 23.74 20.11 -4.34
N THR A 130 22.97 20.92 -5.06
CA THR A 130 21.67 21.44 -4.62
C THR A 130 20.53 20.90 -5.49
N ILE A 131 20.82 20.42 -6.71
CA ILE A 131 19.81 19.87 -7.61
C ILE A 131 20.37 18.76 -8.52
N TYR A 132 19.54 17.76 -8.83
CA TYR A 132 19.67 16.85 -9.97
C TYR A 132 18.62 17.21 -11.03
N PRO A 133 18.98 17.96 -12.10
CA PRO A 133 18.00 18.41 -13.08
C PRO A 133 17.37 17.27 -13.91
N GLU A 134 18.14 16.22 -14.19
CA GLU A 134 17.71 15.09 -15.02
C GLU A 134 16.60 14.28 -14.35
N THR A 135 16.79 13.95 -13.07
CA THR A 135 15.79 13.20 -12.25
C THR A 135 14.77 14.11 -11.60
N GLY A 136 15.07 15.41 -11.46
CA GLY A 136 14.16 16.40 -10.94
C GLY A 136 14.14 16.53 -9.43
N GLU A 137 15.30 16.44 -8.78
CA GLU A 137 15.40 16.33 -7.32
C GLU A 137 16.21 17.48 -6.72
N ILE A 138 15.71 18.06 -5.63
CA ILE A 138 16.42 19.05 -4.81
C ILE A 138 17.20 18.35 -3.72
N ILE A 139 18.44 18.77 -3.51
CA ILE A 139 19.38 18.18 -2.57
C ILE A 139 19.66 19.21 -1.48
N PHE A 140 19.32 18.87 -0.23
CA PHE A 140 19.75 19.68 0.91
C PHE A 140 21.22 19.37 1.24
N PRO A 141 22.06 20.38 1.55
CA PRO A 141 23.49 20.17 1.80
C PRO A 141 23.81 19.40 3.09
N THR A 142 22.83 19.18 3.96
CA THR A 142 22.94 18.43 5.22
C THR A 142 22.17 17.10 5.16
N LEU A 143 22.47 16.17 6.06
CA LEU A 143 21.87 14.82 6.04
C LEU A 143 20.47 14.81 6.65
N GLU A 144 20.26 15.58 7.71
CA GLU A 144 19.00 15.73 8.42
C GLU A 144 18.56 17.21 8.49
N PRO A 145 18.26 17.87 7.35
CA PRO A 145 18.00 19.31 7.30
C PRO A 145 16.88 19.78 8.24
N PHE A 146 15.84 18.98 8.46
CA PHE A 146 14.74 19.31 9.37
C PHE A 146 14.85 18.59 10.72
N GLY A 147 15.95 17.87 10.96
CA GLY A 147 16.19 17.03 12.12
C GLY A 147 17.40 17.55 12.89
N ARG A 148 18.41 16.69 13.07
CA ARG A 148 19.63 17.04 13.84
C ARG A 148 20.48 18.14 13.22
N ASP A 149 20.41 18.31 11.91
CA ASP A 149 21.17 19.33 11.18
C ASP A 149 20.34 20.60 10.93
N ILE A 150 19.23 20.80 11.65
CA ILE A 150 18.42 22.00 11.54
C ILE A 150 19.25 23.23 11.98
N PRO A 151 19.11 24.38 11.31
CA PRO A 151 19.75 25.61 11.76
C PRO A 151 19.35 25.95 13.21
N THR A 152 20.32 26.40 14.01
CA THR A 152 20.17 26.61 15.46
C THR A 152 19.05 27.59 15.83
N GLU A 153 18.75 28.52 14.92
CA GLU A 153 17.67 29.50 15.02
C GLU A 153 16.28 28.83 15.04
N PHE A 154 16.18 27.57 14.59
CA PHE A 154 14.95 26.81 14.43
C PHE A 154 14.92 25.52 15.27
N ASP A 155 15.77 25.36 16.30
CA ASP A 155 15.84 24.16 17.15
C ASP A 155 14.46 23.71 17.67
N THR A 156 13.55 24.66 17.94
CA THR A 156 12.19 24.37 18.44
C THR A 156 11.22 23.86 17.36
N LEU A 157 11.60 23.93 16.09
CA LEU A 157 10.83 23.52 14.91
C LEU A 157 11.31 22.19 14.32
N THR A 158 12.16 21.47 15.06
CA THR A 158 12.75 20.19 14.66
C THR A 158 11.68 19.14 14.39
N TYR A 159 11.80 18.46 13.25
CA TYR A 159 11.00 17.31 12.86
C TYR A 159 11.91 16.07 12.80
N GLN A 160 12.29 15.54 13.97
CA GLN A 160 13.24 14.41 14.02
C GLN A 160 12.62 13.10 13.51
N SER A 161 11.30 12.93 13.67
CA SER A 161 10.60 11.67 13.39
C SER A 161 10.67 11.24 11.92
N ILE A 162 10.87 12.15 10.97
CA ILE A 162 11.09 11.79 9.55
C ILE A 162 12.45 11.12 9.30
N TYR A 163 13.40 11.20 10.23
CA TYR A 163 14.73 10.62 10.11
C TYR A 163 14.91 9.34 10.93
N ASP A 164 14.30 9.24 12.11
CA ASP A 164 14.47 8.12 13.04
C ASP A 164 13.24 7.19 13.12
N THR A 165 12.17 7.47 12.39
CA THR A 165 11.01 6.56 12.25
C THR A 165 10.65 6.31 10.80
N THR A 166 9.75 5.35 10.55
CA THR A 166 9.23 5.11 9.21
C THR A 166 8.38 6.29 8.74
N LYS A 167 8.31 6.52 7.43
CA LYS A 167 7.49 7.58 6.82
C LYS A 167 6.04 7.56 7.31
N THR A 168 5.47 6.38 7.53
CA THR A 168 4.09 6.23 8.01
C THR A 168 3.92 6.72 9.44
N VAL A 169 4.85 6.39 10.33
CA VAL A 169 4.84 6.86 11.72
C VAL A 169 5.10 8.36 11.79
N ALA A 170 6.09 8.87 11.06
CA ALA A 170 6.39 10.29 11.00
C ALA A 170 5.17 11.12 10.55
N ARG A 171 4.40 10.65 9.56
CA ARG A 171 3.16 11.31 9.10
C ARG A 171 2.05 11.41 10.16
N GLN A 172 2.06 10.53 11.16
CA GLN A 172 1.12 10.60 12.28
C GLN A 172 1.53 11.68 13.29
N ASP A 173 2.82 12.02 13.33
CA ASP A 173 3.38 13.14 14.09
C ASP A 173 3.16 14.47 13.36
N LYS A 174 1.92 14.98 13.43
CA LYS A 174 1.47 16.16 12.67
C LYS A 174 1.93 17.50 13.23
N ALA A 175 2.41 17.54 14.47
CA ALA A 175 2.76 18.79 15.13
C ALA A 175 3.97 19.48 14.45
N PRO A 176 5.09 18.78 14.19
CA PRO A 176 6.24 19.33 13.47
C PRO A 176 6.11 19.28 11.93
N ASP A 177 5.08 18.65 11.37
CA ASP A 177 4.82 18.57 9.92
C ASP A 177 4.29 19.90 9.36
N LYS A 178 5.20 20.89 9.30
CA LYS A 178 4.91 22.29 8.95
C LYS A 178 5.85 22.90 7.92
N TRP A 179 6.86 22.14 7.50
CA TRP A 179 7.82 22.56 6.49
C TRP A 179 7.28 22.31 5.08
N LEU A 180 7.24 23.36 4.26
CA LEU A 180 6.72 23.32 2.91
C LEU A 180 7.82 23.65 1.90
N MET A 181 7.87 22.88 0.82
CA MET A 181 8.76 23.13 -0.31
C MET A 181 7.92 23.63 -1.47
N ASN A 182 8.06 24.91 -1.79
CA ASN A 182 7.30 25.57 -2.83
C ASN A 182 8.25 25.94 -3.97
N GLY A 183 7.89 25.56 -5.20
CA GLY A 183 8.69 25.95 -6.34
C GLY A 183 7.92 25.95 -7.65
N LYS A 184 8.51 26.61 -8.63
CA LYS A 184 8.10 26.61 -10.03
C LYS A 184 9.25 26.04 -10.83
N SER A 185 8.97 25.03 -11.63
CA SER A 185 9.96 24.43 -12.52
C SER A 185 9.36 24.30 -13.91
N THR A 186 10.23 24.36 -14.92
CA THR A 186 9.86 24.09 -16.30
C THR A 186 10.76 22.97 -16.80
N GLY A 187 10.16 21.85 -17.21
CA GLY A 187 10.88 20.80 -17.92
C GLY A 187 11.21 21.21 -19.36
N ASP A 188 11.56 20.25 -20.21
CA ASP A 188 11.67 20.53 -21.63
C ASP A 188 10.34 21.03 -22.22
N VAL A 189 10.40 22.17 -22.91
CA VAL A 189 9.26 22.72 -23.65
C VAL A 189 9.03 21.80 -24.84
N THR A 190 8.05 20.92 -24.71
CA THR A 190 7.58 20.12 -25.84
C THR A 190 6.59 20.94 -26.63
N SER A 191 6.70 20.92 -27.96
CA SER A 191 5.62 21.44 -28.83
C SER A 191 4.33 20.63 -28.68
N VAL A 192 4.41 19.47 -28.03
CA VAL A 192 3.37 18.47 -27.90
C VAL A 192 2.83 18.46 -26.47
N TYR A 193 1.52 18.62 -26.33
CA TYR A 193 0.77 18.55 -25.08
C TYR A 193 -0.29 17.45 -25.17
N GLN A 194 -0.30 16.55 -24.19
CA GLN A 194 -1.28 15.47 -24.14
C GLN A 194 -2.54 15.97 -23.41
N LEU A 195 -3.67 16.04 -24.13
CA LEU A 195 -4.97 16.47 -23.62
C LEU A 195 -5.79 15.31 -23.02
N GLY A 196 -5.39 14.06 -23.27
CA GLY A 196 -6.09 12.86 -22.78
C GLY A 196 -6.99 12.22 -23.83
N PHE A 197 -7.55 11.04 -23.54
CA PHE A 197 -8.27 10.24 -24.54
C PHE A 197 -9.68 10.80 -24.83
N ASN A 198 -10.14 10.74 -26.08
CA ASN A 198 -11.52 11.09 -26.47
C ASN A 198 -11.90 12.58 -26.27
N VAL A 199 -11.00 13.48 -26.68
CA VAL A 199 -11.26 14.93 -26.72
C VAL A 199 -12.37 15.22 -27.73
N VAL A 200 -13.35 16.03 -27.35
CA VAL A 200 -14.45 16.44 -28.23
C VAL A 200 -13.88 17.27 -29.39
N GLU A 201 -14.20 16.87 -30.61
CA GLU A 201 -13.72 17.54 -31.82
C GLU A 201 -14.10 19.04 -31.80
N ASN A 202 -13.16 19.91 -32.15
CA ASN A 202 -13.29 21.38 -32.14
C ASN A 202 -13.52 22.04 -30.77
N SER A 203 -13.42 21.32 -29.65
CA SER A 203 -13.53 21.92 -28.31
C SER A 203 -12.27 22.67 -27.84
N VAL A 204 -11.12 22.35 -28.43
CA VAL A 204 -9.81 22.88 -28.01
C VAL A 204 -9.63 24.34 -28.41
N LYS A 205 -9.51 25.21 -27.42
CA LYS A 205 -9.11 26.61 -27.56
C LYS A 205 -7.77 26.84 -26.88
N VAL A 206 -6.88 27.53 -27.56
CA VAL A 206 -5.53 27.83 -27.07
C VAL A 206 -5.36 29.34 -27.04
N VAL A 207 -4.96 29.86 -25.88
CA VAL A 207 -4.74 31.29 -25.66
C VAL A 207 -3.29 31.51 -25.23
N LEU A 208 -2.60 32.41 -25.92
CA LEU A 208 -1.24 32.83 -25.61
C LEU A 208 -1.24 34.28 -25.15
N ASN A 209 -0.83 34.55 -23.91
CA ASN A 209 -0.77 35.92 -23.34
C ASN A 209 -2.08 36.71 -23.53
N GLY A 210 -3.22 36.02 -23.38
CA GLY A 210 -4.58 36.59 -23.58
C GLY A 210 -5.06 36.67 -25.03
N ARG A 211 -4.24 36.33 -26.03
CA ARG A 211 -4.63 36.24 -27.44
C ARG A 211 -4.95 34.81 -27.83
N GLU A 212 -6.15 34.56 -28.34
CA GLU A 212 -6.52 33.26 -28.91
C GLU A 212 -5.70 32.95 -30.18
N LEU A 213 -5.13 31.75 -30.21
CA LEU A 213 -4.35 31.22 -31.34
C LEU A 213 -5.29 30.59 -32.38
N VAL A 214 -4.86 30.56 -33.63
CA VAL A 214 -5.67 30.04 -34.73
C VAL A 214 -5.40 28.54 -34.94
N ALA A 215 -6.43 27.71 -34.75
CA ALA A 215 -6.38 26.28 -35.04
C ALA A 215 -5.97 26.01 -36.51
N GLY A 216 -5.15 24.98 -36.72
CA GLY A 216 -4.56 24.60 -38.01
C GLY A 216 -3.31 25.39 -38.42
N THR A 217 -3.17 26.63 -37.95
CA THR A 217 -2.03 27.50 -38.26
C THR A 217 -1.05 27.58 -37.10
N ASP A 218 -1.53 28.10 -35.95
CA ASP A 218 -0.72 28.30 -34.75
C ASP A 218 -0.60 27.03 -33.90
N TYR A 219 -1.55 26.12 -34.01
CA TYR A 219 -1.53 24.80 -33.38
C TYR A 219 -2.36 23.79 -34.19
N ILE A 220 -2.09 22.51 -34.01
CA ILE A 220 -2.91 21.40 -34.54
C ILE A 220 -3.33 20.49 -33.38
N VAL A 221 -4.51 19.88 -33.50
CA VAL A 221 -4.98 18.90 -32.52
C VAL A 221 -5.26 17.60 -33.24
N ASP A 222 -4.67 16.51 -32.77
CA ASP A 222 -5.09 15.16 -33.09
C ASP A 222 -6.09 14.70 -32.02
N TYR A 223 -7.38 14.70 -32.38
CA TYR A 223 -8.45 14.33 -31.47
C TYR A 223 -8.53 12.82 -31.18
N ASN A 224 -7.95 11.97 -32.05
CA ASN A 224 -8.00 10.52 -31.87
C ASN A 224 -7.09 10.07 -30.72
N ILE A 225 -5.89 10.63 -30.68
CA ILE A 225 -4.91 10.37 -29.62
C ILE A 225 -4.91 11.47 -28.55
N GLY A 226 -5.71 12.52 -28.72
CA GLY A 226 -5.86 13.62 -27.76
C GLY A 226 -4.58 14.43 -27.58
N GLN A 227 -3.95 14.81 -28.68
CA GLN A 227 -2.65 15.45 -28.68
C GLN A 227 -2.75 16.84 -29.33
N LEU A 228 -2.33 17.86 -28.59
CA LEU A 228 -2.18 19.22 -29.09
C LEU A 228 -0.72 19.47 -29.48
N THR A 229 -0.47 19.89 -30.71
CA THR A 229 0.86 20.32 -31.15
C THR A 229 0.86 21.80 -31.48
N ILE A 230 1.61 22.59 -30.71
CA ILE A 230 1.84 24.02 -30.93
C ILE A 230 2.84 24.22 -32.07
N ARG A 231 2.48 25.04 -33.06
CA ARG A 231 3.33 25.42 -34.19
C ARG A 231 3.88 26.83 -34.08
N ASN A 232 3.22 27.69 -33.31
CA ASN A 232 3.65 29.06 -33.12
C ASN A 232 4.90 29.10 -32.21
N GLU A 233 6.05 29.47 -32.78
CA GLU A 233 7.33 29.54 -32.05
C GLU A 233 7.28 30.50 -30.85
N ALA A 234 6.46 31.55 -30.90
CA ALA A 234 6.32 32.50 -29.79
C ALA A 234 5.65 31.87 -28.56
N ALA A 235 4.89 30.78 -28.74
CA ALA A 235 4.33 29.99 -27.65
C ALA A 235 5.31 28.95 -27.08
N LEU A 236 6.46 28.74 -27.74
CA LEU A 236 7.50 27.78 -27.34
C LEU A 236 8.69 28.45 -26.64
N VAL A 237 8.61 29.77 -26.43
CA VAL A 237 9.63 30.55 -25.70
C VAL A 237 9.42 30.40 -24.19
N PRO A 238 10.50 30.25 -23.39
CA PRO A 238 10.40 30.28 -21.94
C PRO A 238 9.67 31.54 -21.43
N GLY A 239 8.67 31.35 -20.55
CA GLY A 239 7.88 32.43 -19.96
C GLY A 239 6.58 32.81 -20.69
N ALA A 240 6.26 32.16 -21.82
CA ALA A 240 4.97 32.31 -22.49
C ALA A 240 3.81 31.75 -21.63
N ASP A 241 2.75 32.54 -21.41
CA ASP A 241 1.53 32.08 -20.73
C ASP A 241 0.57 31.44 -21.73
N LEU A 242 0.61 30.09 -21.80
CA LEU A 242 -0.21 29.29 -22.69
C LEU A 242 -1.35 28.62 -21.89
N LYS A 243 -2.59 29.03 -22.16
CA LYS A 243 -3.79 28.43 -21.58
C LYS A 243 -4.53 27.60 -22.62
N VAL A 244 -4.73 26.31 -22.32
CA VAL A 244 -5.47 25.38 -23.18
C VAL A 244 -6.76 24.99 -22.47
N THR A 245 -7.90 25.15 -23.15
CA THR A 245 -9.21 24.70 -22.66
C THR A 245 -9.83 23.77 -23.68
N TYR A 246 -10.37 22.64 -23.23
CA TYR A 246 -10.97 21.62 -24.10
C TYR A 246 -12.05 20.85 -23.36
N GLU A 247 -12.89 20.14 -24.12
CA GLU A 247 -13.91 19.24 -23.58
C GLU A 247 -13.52 17.79 -23.90
N GLN A 248 -13.85 16.87 -22.99
CA GLN A 248 -13.52 15.45 -23.14
C GLN A 248 -14.78 14.62 -22.87
N ASN A 249 -14.99 13.60 -23.71
CA ASN A 249 -16.00 12.58 -23.50
C ASN A 249 -15.44 11.55 -22.51
N ASP A 250 -15.77 11.73 -21.25
CA ASP A 250 -15.36 10.82 -20.19
C ASP A 250 -16.08 9.46 -20.34
N LEU A 251 -15.30 8.39 -20.53
CA LEU A 251 -15.81 7.05 -20.83
C LEU A 251 -16.37 6.36 -19.57
N PHE A 252 -16.06 6.86 -18.38
CA PHE A 252 -16.44 6.28 -17.09
C PHE A 252 -17.10 7.30 -16.15
N GLN A 253 -18.25 7.86 -16.54
CA GLN A 253 -19.07 8.61 -15.59
C GLN A 253 -20.03 7.65 -14.87
N LEU A 254 -19.76 7.40 -13.59
CA LEU A 254 -20.66 6.65 -12.70
C LEU A 254 -21.94 7.44 -12.39
N ALA A 255 -21.87 8.77 -12.41
CA ALA A 255 -23.00 9.66 -12.16
C ALA A 255 -23.72 10.04 -13.46
N SER A 256 -25.05 9.96 -13.49
CA SER A 256 -25.83 10.38 -14.66
C SER A 256 -25.96 11.91 -14.69
N LYS A 257 -25.73 12.51 -15.86
CA LYS A 257 -25.88 13.96 -16.09
C LYS A 257 -26.94 14.19 -17.15
N THR A 258 -27.91 15.03 -16.84
CA THR A 258 -29.00 15.41 -17.74
C THR A 258 -28.95 16.92 -17.97
N LEU A 259 -28.66 17.35 -19.19
CA LEU A 259 -28.74 18.75 -19.60
C LEU A 259 -29.97 18.94 -20.47
N LEU A 260 -30.95 19.69 -19.99
CA LEU A 260 -32.15 20.06 -20.73
C LEU A 260 -32.18 21.56 -20.91
N GLY A 261 -32.47 22.03 -22.12
CA GLY A 261 -32.52 23.45 -22.38
C GLY A 261 -33.41 23.81 -23.55
N ALA A 262 -33.83 25.07 -23.56
CA ALA A 262 -34.55 25.67 -24.65
C ALA A 262 -33.91 27.04 -24.94
N ARG A 263 -33.71 27.33 -26.23
CA ARG A 263 -33.22 28.62 -26.69
C ARG A 263 -34.20 29.21 -27.69
N GLY A 264 -34.67 30.42 -27.41
CA GLY A 264 -35.48 31.23 -28.30
C GLY A 264 -34.63 32.30 -28.97
N LEU A 265 -34.76 32.44 -30.28
CA LEU A 265 -34.10 33.48 -31.06
C LEU A 265 -35.17 34.34 -31.71
N TYR A 266 -35.03 35.65 -31.55
CA TYR A 266 -35.87 36.63 -32.22
C TYR A 266 -35.00 37.56 -33.08
N GLU A 267 -35.15 37.43 -34.39
CA GLU A 267 -34.47 38.25 -35.38
C GLU A 267 -35.31 39.51 -35.65
N PHE A 268 -34.91 40.65 -35.07
CA PHE A 268 -35.54 41.93 -35.38
C PHE A 268 -35.19 42.39 -36.80
N SER A 269 -34.01 42.02 -37.29
CA SER A 269 -33.56 42.25 -38.67
C SER A 269 -32.39 41.31 -39.01
N ASN A 270 -31.95 41.28 -40.28
CA ASN A 270 -30.74 40.56 -40.71
C ASN A 270 -29.45 41.00 -39.97
N LYS A 271 -29.52 42.09 -39.21
CA LYS A 271 -28.39 42.68 -38.49
C LYS A 271 -28.60 42.76 -36.98
N THR A 272 -29.79 42.43 -36.47
CA THR A 272 -30.14 42.54 -35.05
C THR A 272 -30.83 41.26 -34.56
N LEU A 273 -30.17 40.58 -33.63
CA LEU A 273 -30.59 39.33 -33.02
C LEU A 273 -30.77 39.52 -31.51
N PHE A 274 -31.83 38.94 -30.97
CA PHE A 274 -32.02 38.79 -29.53
C PHE A 274 -32.22 37.30 -29.21
N GLY A 275 -31.47 36.80 -28.24
CA GLY A 275 -31.53 35.44 -27.75
C GLY A 275 -32.04 35.39 -26.31
N PHE A 276 -32.86 34.38 -26.02
CA PHE A 276 -33.22 33.97 -24.67
C PHE A 276 -32.91 32.49 -24.50
N THR A 277 -32.30 32.10 -23.39
CA THR A 277 -31.88 30.74 -23.11
C THR A 277 -32.31 30.34 -21.71
N VAL A 278 -32.88 29.13 -21.58
CA VAL A 278 -33.06 28.46 -20.29
C VAL A 278 -32.42 27.10 -20.39
N MET A 279 -31.56 26.75 -19.45
CA MET A 279 -30.92 25.43 -19.39
C MET A 279 -30.90 24.95 -17.95
N ASN A 280 -31.18 23.68 -17.73
CA ASN A 280 -31.04 22.98 -16.47
C ASN A 280 -30.05 21.82 -16.65
N LEU A 281 -29.00 21.81 -15.83
CA LEU A 281 -28.08 20.70 -15.69
C LEU A 281 -28.39 20.01 -14.36
N ASN A 282 -28.87 18.79 -14.41
CA ASN A 282 -29.14 17.95 -13.25
C ASN A 282 -28.20 16.75 -13.21
N GLN A 283 -27.60 16.48 -12.06
CA GLN A 283 -26.69 15.36 -11.84
C GLN A 283 -27.27 14.42 -10.77
N GLN A 284 -27.10 13.11 -10.95
CA GLN A 284 -27.49 12.11 -9.95
C GLN A 284 -26.34 11.17 -9.62
N THR A 285 -26.24 10.78 -8.35
CA THR A 285 -25.27 9.81 -7.85
C THR A 285 -25.89 8.41 -7.73
N LEU A 286 -25.06 7.38 -7.88
CA LEU A 286 -25.44 5.98 -7.60
C LEU A 286 -25.49 5.66 -6.09
N SER A 287 -24.81 6.47 -5.27
CA SER A 287 -24.74 6.32 -3.82
C SER A 287 -25.54 7.42 -3.12
N ASP A 288 -26.21 7.07 -2.04
CA ASP A 288 -26.83 8.03 -1.12
C ASP A 288 -25.82 8.64 -0.13
N LYS A 289 -24.68 7.96 0.08
CA LYS A 289 -23.52 8.52 0.79
C LYS A 289 -22.64 9.23 -0.23
N VAL A 290 -22.63 10.56 -0.18
CA VAL A 290 -21.87 11.40 -1.11
C VAL A 290 -20.80 12.18 -0.38
N ARG A 291 -19.55 12.12 -0.87
CA ARG A 291 -18.40 12.81 -0.27
C ARG A 291 -18.34 14.27 -0.70
N ILE A 292 -17.65 15.10 0.09
CA ILE A 292 -17.38 16.49 -0.29
C ILE A 292 -16.58 16.53 -1.61
N GLY A 293 -17.05 17.33 -2.56
CA GLY A 293 -16.51 17.44 -3.92
C GLY A 293 -17.19 16.54 -4.95
N GLU A 294 -18.00 15.57 -4.51
CA GLU A 294 -18.75 14.64 -5.36
C GLU A 294 -20.27 14.89 -5.34
N GLU A 295 -20.70 16.02 -4.77
CA GLU A 295 -22.11 16.34 -4.59
C GLU A 295 -22.89 16.44 -5.92
N PRO A 296 -24.06 15.78 -6.03
CA PRO A 296 -24.91 15.96 -7.21
C PRO A 296 -25.54 17.34 -7.17
N LEU A 297 -25.24 18.13 -8.19
CA LEU A 297 -25.78 19.48 -8.36
C LEU A 297 -26.97 19.52 -9.33
N SER A 298 -27.82 20.53 -9.16
CA SER A 298 -28.84 20.91 -10.13
C SER A 298 -28.80 22.42 -10.35
N ASN A 299 -28.25 22.85 -11.48
CA ASN A 299 -28.09 24.26 -11.81
C ASN A 299 -29.03 24.66 -12.94
N THR A 300 -29.80 25.73 -12.75
CA THR A 300 -30.63 26.31 -13.81
C THR A 300 -30.08 27.67 -14.23
N ILE A 301 -29.74 27.83 -15.50
CA ILE A 301 -29.23 29.06 -16.11
C ILE A 301 -30.33 29.70 -16.95
N TYR A 302 -30.50 31.01 -16.76
CA TYR A 302 -31.33 31.89 -17.57
C TYR A 302 -30.42 32.91 -18.26
N GLY A 303 -30.39 32.92 -19.58
CA GLY A 303 -29.55 33.80 -20.38
C GLY A 303 -30.36 34.70 -21.30
N VAL A 304 -29.92 35.94 -21.46
CA VAL A 304 -30.33 36.84 -22.54
C VAL A 304 -29.10 37.36 -23.27
N ASP A 305 -29.15 37.35 -24.58
CA ASP A 305 -28.08 37.90 -25.42
C ASP A 305 -28.66 38.79 -26.51
N PHE A 306 -27.91 39.83 -26.85
CA PHE A 306 -28.28 40.81 -27.86
C PHE A 306 -27.08 41.07 -28.75
N LYS A 307 -27.28 40.99 -30.06
CA LYS A 307 -26.24 41.31 -31.04
C LYS A 307 -26.83 42.21 -32.11
N THR A 308 -26.20 43.34 -32.36
CA THR A 308 -26.56 44.24 -33.46
C THR A 308 -25.32 44.65 -34.24
N SER A 309 -25.48 44.78 -35.55
CA SER A 309 -24.42 45.22 -36.45
C SER A 309 -24.89 46.37 -37.33
N ALA A 310 -24.04 47.37 -37.52
CA ALA A 310 -24.31 48.53 -38.36
C ALA A 310 -23.10 48.79 -39.25
N GLU A 311 -23.35 49.02 -40.53
CA GLU A 311 -22.33 49.59 -41.41
C GLU A 311 -22.28 51.09 -41.13
N LEU A 312 -21.07 51.65 -41.06
CA LEU A 312 -20.84 53.06 -40.80
C LEU A 312 -20.16 53.72 -42.01
N PRO A 313 -20.87 53.95 -43.14
CA PRO A 313 -20.29 54.54 -44.34
C PRO A 313 -19.69 55.94 -44.11
N PHE A 314 -20.22 56.69 -43.13
CA PHE A 314 -19.67 58.00 -42.78
C PHE A 314 -18.25 57.87 -42.20
N LEU A 315 -18.01 56.82 -41.40
CA LEU A 315 -16.71 56.56 -40.80
C LEU A 315 -15.73 56.07 -41.87
N THR A 316 -16.18 55.21 -42.79
CA THR A 316 -15.39 54.79 -43.95
C THR A 316 -14.95 55.99 -44.79
N LYS A 317 -15.88 56.90 -45.09
CA LYS A 317 -15.56 58.12 -45.84
C LYS A 317 -14.62 59.04 -45.07
N ALA A 318 -14.81 59.22 -43.77
CA ALA A 318 -13.91 60.02 -42.94
C ALA A 318 -12.50 59.42 -42.88
N LEU A 319 -12.39 58.09 -42.80
CA LEU A 319 -11.13 57.36 -42.83
C LEU A 319 -10.47 57.44 -44.22
N ASP A 320 -11.23 57.36 -45.32
CA ASP A 320 -10.69 57.50 -46.70
C ASP A 320 -9.98 58.84 -46.92
N TYR A 321 -10.39 59.91 -46.24
CA TYR A 321 -9.69 61.20 -46.25
C TYR A 321 -8.32 61.19 -45.57
N LEU A 322 -8.08 60.25 -44.64
CA LEU A 322 -6.83 60.11 -43.89
C LEU A 322 -5.95 58.97 -44.43
N ILE A 323 -6.58 57.86 -44.79
CA ILE A 323 -5.99 56.61 -45.25
C ILE A 323 -6.84 56.10 -46.40
N SER A 324 -6.31 56.09 -47.62
CA SER A 324 -7.10 55.70 -48.80
C SER A 324 -7.61 54.26 -48.65
N THR A 325 -8.90 54.11 -48.39
CA THR A 325 -9.55 52.83 -48.12
C THR A 325 -11.01 52.85 -48.56
N ARG A 326 -11.42 51.78 -49.23
CA ARG A 326 -12.80 51.59 -49.72
C ARG A 326 -13.53 50.45 -48.98
N GLU A 327 -12.84 49.79 -48.05
CA GLU A 327 -13.38 48.73 -47.20
C GLU A 327 -14.42 49.32 -46.24
N MET A 328 -15.60 48.69 -46.16
CA MET A 328 -16.72 49.22 -45.38
C MET A 328 -16.48 49.08 -43.88
N SER A 329 -16.55 50.19 -43.16
CA SER A 329 -16.48 50.20 -41.70
C SER A 329 -17.74 49.56 -41.14
N ASN A 330 -17.57 48.57 -40.27
CA ASN A 330 -18.67 47.96 -39.52
C ASN A 330 -18.54 48.28 -38.04
N PHE A 331 -19.68 48.29 -37.37
CA PHE A 331 -19.81 48.38 -35.93
C PHE A 331 -20.64 47.20 -35.48
N THR A 332 -20.11 46.42 -34.55
CA THR A 332 -20.85 45.33 -33.93
C THR A 332 -20.93 45.59 -32.45
N PHE A 333 -22.14 45.56 -31.91
CA PHE A 333 -22.39 45.61 -30.48
C PHE A 333 -23.02 44.29 -30.05
N SER A 334 -22.43 43.67 -29.03
CA SER A 334 -22.96 42.47 -28.41
C SER A 334 -22.99 42.63 -26.90
N GLY A 335 -24.06 42.18 -26.27
CA GLY A 335 -24.20 42.07 -24.83
C GLY A 335 -24.82 40.74 -24.46
N GLU A 336 -24.37 40.18 -23.36
CA GLU A 336 -24.90 38.94 -22.79
C GLU A 336 -25.07 39.13 -21.29
N TYR A 337 -26.18 38.59 -20.76
CA TYR A 337 -26.43 38.52 -19.34
C TYR A 337 -26.98 37.13 -19.01
N ALA A 338 -26.35 36.46 -18.06
CA ALA A 338 -26.80 35.17 -17.57
C ALA A 338 -26.96 35.21 -16.04
N TYR A 339 -28.05 34.61 -15.56
CA TYR A 339 -28.33 34.38 -14.15
C TYR A 339 -28.40 32.87 -13.90
N MET A 340 -27.71 32.39 -12.88
CA MET A 340 -27.74 30.99 -12.46
C MET A 340 -28.45 30.88 -11.12
N SER A 341 -29.44 29.99 -11.05
CA SER A 341 -30.06 29.51 -9.82
C SER A 341 -29.46 28.14 -9.48
N PRO A 342 -28.49 28.07 -8.55
CA PRO A 342 -27.84 26.82 -8.20
C PRO A 342 -28.59 26.06 -7.10
N ASP A 343 -28.71 24.75 -7.23
CA ASP A 343 -28.81 23.82 -6.11
C ASP A 343 -27.49 23.05 -6.05
N PRO A 344 -26.56 23.44 -5.15
CA PRO A 344 -25.22 22.85 -5.10
C PRO A 344 -25.22 21.40 -4.61
N ASN A 345 -26.29 20.95 -3.95
CA ASN A 345 -26.38 19.58 -3.48
C ASN A 345 -27.85 19.14 -3.33
N THR A 346 -28.28 18.30 -4.26
CA THR A 346 -29.64 17.73 -4.33
C THR A 346 -29.90 16.63 -3.28
N LYS A 347 -28.86 16.07 -2.64
CA LYS A 347 -29.01 15.09 -1.55
C LYS A 347 -29.32 15.79 -0.24
N LYS A 348 -30.49 15.48 0.33
CA LYS A 348 -30.98 16.04 1.60
C LYS A 348 -30.89 15.03 2.72
N SER A 349 -30.68 15.50 3.95
CA SER A 349 -30.63 14.63 5.12
C SER A 349 -31.95 13.91 5.35
N THR A 350 -31.87 12.62 5.71
CA THR A 350 -33.01 11.84 6.22
C THR A 350 -33.18 11.97 7.73
N ILE A 351 -32.26 12.64 8.42
CA ILE A 351 -32.31 12.83 9.88
C ILE A 351 -33.20 14.03 10.18
N ALA A 352 -34.21 13.84 11.03
CA ALA A 352 -35.21 14.88 11.32
C ALA A 352 -34.63 16.16 11.93
N SER A 353 -33.53 16.06 12.70
CA SER A 353 -32.84 17.22 13.29
C SER A 353 -32.17 18.12 12.27
N ASP A 354 -31.91 17.61 11.06
CA ASP A 354 -31.20 18.34 10.03
C ASP A 354 -32.15 19.17 9.15
N GLU A 355 -33.45 19.14 9.44
CA GLU A 355 -34.48 19.98 8.80
C GLU A 355 -34.50 19.91 7.26
N GLY A 356 -34.06 18.78 6.69
CA GLY A 356 -33.97 18.59 5.24
C GLY A 356 -32.83 19.38 4.56
N ASN A 357 -31.85 19.85 5.34
CA ASN A 357 -30.63 20.45 4.81
C ASN A 357 -29.85 19.46 3.95
N SER A 358 -29.06 19.99 3.01
CA SER A 358 -28.18 19.17 2.18
C SER A 358 -27.08 18.51 3.02
N ILE A 359 -26.70 17.29 2.66
CA ILE A 359 -25.66 16.52 3.36
C ILE A 359 -24.53 16.13 2.43
N ALA A 360 -23.30 16.23 2.94
CA ALA A 360 -22.11 15.68 2.33
C ALA A 360 -21.23 15.11 3.45
N TYR A 361 -20.59 13.98 3.17
CA TYR A 361 -19.73 13.29 4.13
C TYR A 361 -18.30 13.82 3.98
N ILE A 362 -17.74 14.37 5.06
CA ILE A 362 -16.30 14.64 5.16
C ILE A 362 -15.55 13.30 5.15
N ASP A 363 -16.09 12.32 5.89
CA ASP A 363 -15.64 10.93 5.92
C ASP A 363 -16.87 10.05 6.22
N ASP A 364 -16.99 8.91 5.54
CA ASP A 364 -18.05 7.92 5.73
C ASP A 364 -17.56 6.69 6.54
N PHE A 365 -16.25 6.64 6.86
CA PHE A 365 -15.54 5.53 7.48
C PHE A 365 -15.69 4.17 6.79
N GLU A 366 -16.30 4.10 5.60
CA GLU A 366 -16.46 2.85 4.84
C GLU A 366 -15.10 2.34 4.35
N GLY A 367 -14.21 3.27 3.97
CA GLY A 367 -12.84 2.98 3.58
C GLY A 367 -11.85 2.86 4.75
N ALA A 368 -12.28 3.10 5.99
CA ALA A 368 -11.37 3.12 7.15
C ALA A 368 -10.91 1.71 7.55
N LYS A 369 -11.69 0.67 7.23
CA LYS A 369 -11.32 -0.71 7.51
C LYS A 369 -10.64 -1.34 6.31
N ARG A 370 -9.35 -1.64 6.45
CA ARG A 370 -8.61 -2.48 5.51
C ARG A 370 -8.39 -3.86 6.13
N ILE A 371 -8.66 -4.91 5.34
CA ILE A 371 -8.48 -6.29 5.76
C ILE A 371 -7.38 -6.90 4.90
N ILE A 372 -6.39 -7.50 5.55
CA ILE A 372 -5.39 -8.34 4.90
C ILE A 372 -5.78 -9.78 5.21
N PRO A 373 -6.27 -10.56 4.23
CA PRO A 373 -6.72 -11.92 4.51
C PRO A 373 -5.53 -12.84 4.80
N VAL A 374 -5.55 -13.50 5.95
CA VAL A 374 -4.63 -14.62 6.23
C VAL A 374 -5.04 -15.87 5.44
N GLY A 375 -6.35 -16.04 5.22
CA GLY A 375 -6.93 -17.14 4.46
C GLY A 375 -7.27 -18.36 5.34
N VAL A 376 -8.37 -19.02 5.00
CA VAL A 376 -8.90 -20.21 5.69
C VAL A 376 -8.77 -21.48 4.82
N GLY A 377 -8.08 -21.40 3.68
CA GLY A 377 -7.81 -22.59 2.86
C GLY A 377 -6.74 -23.44 3.52
N TYR A 378 -7.07 -24.70 3.84
CA TYR A 378 -6.18 -25.59 4.60
C TYR A 378 -4.83 -25.86 3.90
N THR A 379 -4.82 -25.89 2.56
CA THR A 379 -3.61 -26.10 1.73
C THR A 379 -2.57 -24.99 1.88
N GLY A 380 -3.00 -23.80 2.30
CA GLY A 380 -2.11 -22.67 2.52
C GLY A 380 -1.41 -22.69 3.88
N TRP A 381 -1.77 -23.62 4.76
CA TRP A 381 -1.17 -23.83 6.08
C TRP A 381 -0.35 -25.11 6.05
N LYS A 382 0.83 -25.06 6.67
CA LYS A 382 1.80 -26.15 6.72
C LYS A 382 2.06 -26.53 8.17
N ASP A 383 2.66 -27.68 8.39
CA ASP A 383 3.13 -28.07 9.72
C ASP A 383 4.19 -27.09 10.23
N THR A 384 4.46 -27.09 11.53
CA THR A 384 5.21 -26.03 12.19
C THR A 384 6.41 -26.53 12.98
N SER A 385 7.45 -25.69 12.99
CA SER A 385 8.63 -25.86 13.83
C SER A 385 8.29 -25.82 15.32
N PRO A 386 9.08 -26.52 16.17
CA PRO A 386 8.89 -26.51 17.62
C PRO A 386 8.86 -25.07 18.19
N PRO A 387 7.77 -24.65 18.86
CA PRO A 387 7.69 -23.30 19.38
C PRO A 387 8.78 -23.02 20.43
N ASP A 388 9.41 -21.84 20.34
CA ASP A 388 10.39 -21.37 21.32
C ASP A 388 9.71 -20.82 22.58
N GLU A 389 10.49 -20.79 23.67
CA GLU A 389 10.11 -20.20 24.96
C GLU A 389 8.74 -20.67 25.48
N LEU A 390 8.47 -21.96 25.34
CA LEU A 390 7.36 -22.60 26.02
C LEU A 390 7.65 -22.57 27.51
N LEU A 391 6.88 -21.80 28.29
CA LEU A 391 7.08 -21.59 29.73
C LEU A 391 7.16 -22.89 30.54
N PHE A 392 6.59 -23.97 30.00
CA PHE A 392 6.52 -25.31 30.59
C PHE A 392 7.62 -26.26 30.09
N LEU A 393 8.40 -25.86 29.08
CA LEU A 393 9.59 -26.56 28.54
C LEU A 393 10.81 -25.63 28.50
N PRO A 394 11.24 -25.05 29.64
CA PRO A 394 12.33 -24.09 29.66
C PRO A 394 13.68 -24.78 29.38
N GLY A 395 14.43 -24.25 28.41
CA GLY A 395 15.84 -24.61 28.19
C GLY A 395 16.09 -25.98 27.57
N ILE A 396 15.06 -26.66 27.04
CA ILE A 396 15.25 -27.88 26.23
C ILE A 396 15.45 -27.54 24.75
N SER A 397 16.16 -28.41 24.04
CA SER A 397 16.48 -28.26 22.62
C SER A 397 15.23 -28.42 21.73
N PRO A 398 15.21 -27.85 20.51
CA PRO A 398 14.12 -28.08 19.55
C PRO A 398 13.87 -29.57 19.26
N GLN A 399 14.92 -30.40 19.21
CA GLN A 399 14.82 -31.86 19.04
C GLN A 399 14.09 -32.53 20.21
N GLU A 400 14.40 -32.14 21.44
CA GLU A 400 13.68 -32.62 22.63
C GLU A 400 12.23 -32.11 22.65
N ARG A 401 11.93 -30.93 22.11
CA ARG A 401 10.54 -30.44 22.01
C ARG A 401 9.73 -31.24 21.00
N LEU A 402 10.35 -31.72 19.92
CA LEU A 402 9.68 -32.54 18.92
C LEU A 402 9.09 -33.82 19.53
N THR A 403 9.72 -34.42 20.55
CA THR A 403 9.19 -35.62 21.21
C THR A 403 7.85 -35.38 21.92
N TYR A 404 7.55 -34.13 22.28
CA TYR A 404 6.26 -33.72 22.84
C TYR A 404 5.24 -33.27 21.79
N LYS A 405 5.58 -33.31 20.50
CA LYS A 405 4.66 -32.93 19.42
C LYS A 405 3.55 -33.96 19.28
N ALA A 406 2.32 -33.52 19.50
CA ALA A 406 1.11 -34.29 19.37
C ALA A 406 0.37 -33.93 18.06
N LYS A 407 -0.60 -34.78 17.66
CA LYS A 407 -1.28 -34.67 16.37
C LYS A 407 -2.14 -33.42 16.33
N SER A 408 -1.86 -32.57 15.34
CA SER A 408 -2.77 -31.53 14.87
C SER A 408 -3.12 -31.79 13.41
N PHE A 409 -4.35 -31.48 13.03
CA PHE A 409 -4.78 -31.50 11.64
C PHE A 409 -5.81 -30.41 11.39
N TRP A 410 -5.83 -29.87 10.18
CA TRP A 410 -6.67 -28.76 9.78
C TRP A 410 -7.19 -28.97 8.36
N PHE A 411 -8.46 -28.64 8.15
CA PHE A 411 -9.15 -28.94 6.91
C PHE A 411 -10.29 -27.97 6.62
N THR A 412 -10.74 -27.98 5.37
CA THR A 412 -11.96 -27.28 4.95
C THR A 412 -12.95 -28.27 4.37
N VAL A 413 -14.19 -28.26 4.85
CA VAL A 413 -15.24 -29.13 4.33
C VAL A 413 -15.77 -28.58 3.00
N THR A 414 -15.84 -29.42 1.97
CA THR A 414 -16.35 -29.02 0.64
C THR A 414 -17.51 -29.93 0.20
N PRO A 415 -18.69 -29.37 -0.14
CA PRO A 415 -19.08 -27.97 0.05
C PRO A 415 -19.22 -27.63 1.55
N SER A 416 -19.02 -26.36 1.92
CA SER A 416 -19.07 -25.94 3.33
C SER A 416 -20.44 -26.21 3.97
N ASP A 417 -20.41 -26.71 5.21
CA ASP A 417 -21.57 -26.93 6.06
C ASP A 417 -21.95 -25.69 6.88
N VAL A 418 -21.14 -24.61 6.82
CA VAL A 418 -21.36 -23.35 7.51
C VAL A 418 -22.06 -22.33 6.62
N THR A 419 -23.07 -21.65 7.17
CA THR A 419 -23.85 -20.63 6.44
C THR A 419 -23.67 -19.21 6.97
N VAL A 420 -23.94 -18.22 6.11
CA VAL A 420 -23.96 -16.79 6.48
C VAL A 420 -24.91 -16.53 7.65
N GLN A 421 -26.07 -17.20 7.71
CA GLN A 421 -26.99 -17.00 8.85
C GLN A 421 -26.45 -17.53 10.17
N GLN A 422 -25.66 -18.60 10.17
CA GLN A 422 -25.08 -19.13 11.42
C GLN A 422 -24.07 -18.13 12.03
N ILE A 423 -23.28 -17.46 11.19
CA ILE A 423 -22.27 -16.50 11.65
C ILE A 423 -22.89 -15.11 11.93
N PHE A 424 -23.69 -14.58 11.00
CA PHE A 424 -24.11 -13.18 11.01
C PHE A 424 -25.59 -12.98 11.41
N GLY A 425 -26.39 -14.05 11.51
CA GLY A 425 -27.84 -13.96 11.74
C GLY A 425 -28.55 -13.13 10.68
N ASP A 426 -29.62 -12.44 11.07
CA ASP A 426 -30.43 -11.60 10.18
C ASP A 426 -29.76 -10.28 9.75
N ARG A 427 -28.56 -9.99 10.28
CA ARG A 427 -27.83 -8.75 9.97
C ARG A 427 -27.24 -8.75 8.57
N LYS A 428 -27.06 -9.94 7.98
CA LYS A 428 -26.49 -10.09 6.64
C LYS A 428 -27.36 -11.04 5.83
N GLN A 429 -27.97 -10.51 4.77
CA GLN A 429 -28.74 -11.30 3.80
C GLN A 429 -27.98 -11.34 2.49
N VAL A 430 -27.84 -12.53 1.94
CA VAL A 430 -27.16 -12.79 0.66
C VAL A 430 -28.03 -13.69 -0.20
N ALA A 431 -27.75 -13.72 -1.51
CA ALA A 431 -28.44 -14.62 -2.43
C ALA A 431 -28.25 -16.10 -2.00
N ARG A 432 -29.13 -16.99 -2.46
CA ARG A 432 -29.12 -18.40 -2.05
C ARG A 432 -27.81 -19.11 -2.41
N GLU A 433 -27.20 -18.74 -3.54
CA GLU A 433 -25.93 -19.26 -4.03
C GLU A 433 -24.72 -18.85 -3.18
N ASP A 434 -24.80 -17.71 -2.49
CA ASP A 434 -23.70 -17.16 -1.67
C ASP A 434 -23.85 -17.49 -0.17
N GLN A 435 -24.74 -18.43 0.17
CA GLN A 435 -25.05 -18.74 1.56
C GLN A 435 -23.94 -19.51 2.28
N GLN A 436 -23.14 -20.30 1.56
CA GLN A 436 -22.08 -21.10 2.15
C GLN A 436 -20.85 -20.24 2.43
N VAL A 437 -20.26 -20.41 3.62
CA VAL A 437 -19.06 -19.72 4.05
C VAL A 437 -17.98 -20.75 4.30
N THR A 438 -16.86 -20.69 3.58
CA THR A 438 -15.72 -21.57 3.85
C THR A 438 -15.13 -21.24 5.23
N VAL A 439 -14.93 -22.28 6.03
CA VAL A 439 -14.26 -22.22 7.33
C VAL A 439 -13.14 -23.25 7.35
N MET A 440 -12.17 -23.04 8.22
CA MET A 440 -11.11 -24.01 8.50
C MET A 440 -11.33 -24.59 9.89
N ASP A 441 -11.46 -25.90 9.94
CA ASP A 441 -11.45 -26.66 11.17
C ASP A 441 -10.00 -26.91 11.57
N TYR A 442 -9.72 -26.82 12.87
CA TYR A 442 -8.43 -27.14 13.46
C TYR A 442 -8.67 -28.08 14.62
N VAL A 443 -7.96 -29.21 14.63
CA VAL A 443 -8.11 -30.25 15.65
C VAL A 443 -6.76 -30.54 16.25
N PHE A 444 -6.69 -30.62 17.57
CA PHE A 444 -5.50 -31.02 18.32
C PHE A 444 -5.82 -32.21 19.22
N MET A 445 -5.00 -33.26 19.17
CA MET A 445 -5.15 -34.50 19.92
C MET A 445 -3.89 -34.76 20.78
N PRO A 446 -3.90 -34.43 22.09
CA PRO A 446 -2.69 -34.42 22.92
C PRO A 446 -2.07 -35.81 23.17
N ASP A 447 -2.82 -36.89 22.98
CA ASP A 447 -2.42 -38.26 23.26
C ASP A 447 -1.91 -39.03 22.02
N THR A 448 -1.93 -38.39 20.86
CA THR A 448 -1.60 -39.01 19.56
C THR A 448 -0.32 -38.38 19.00
N PRO A 449 0.68 -39.16 18.55
CA PRO A 449 1.91 -38.62 17.96
C PRO A 449 1.63 -37.72 16.76
N GLY A 450 2.26 -36.54 16.74
CA GLY A 450 2.24 -35.65 15.57
C GLY A 450 3.27 -36.06 14.52
N THR A 451 3.19 -35.41 13.36
CA THR A 451 4.10 -35.60 12.22
C THR A 451 5.56 -35.40 12.63
N SER A 452 6.44 -36.27 12.12
CA SER A 452 7.87 -36.39 12.40
C SER A 452 8.24 -36.77 13.85
N ASN A 453 7.27 -37.02 14.73
CA ASN A 453 7.53 -37.46 16.10
C ASN A 453 7.63 -39.00 16.20
N THR A 454 8.79 -39.52 15.84
CA THR A 454 9.06 -40.98 15.83
C THR A 454 9.30 -41.57 17.22
N GLN A 455 9.63 -40.73 18.22
CA GLN A 455 9.88 -41.13 19.62
C GLN A 455 9.01 -40.32 20.60
N PRO A 456 7.69 -40.54 20.60
CA PRO A 456 6.73 -39.69 21.30
C PRO A 456 6.77 -39.84 22.83
N GLU A 457 6.84 -38.71 23.54
CA GLU A 457 6.76 -38.59 25.01
C GLU A 457 5.44 -37.93 25.47
N LEU A 458 4.30 -38.45 25.00
CA LEU A 458 2.98 -37.83 25.24
C LEU A 458 2.32 -38.20 26.58
N GLY A 459 3.05 -38.88 27.47
CA GLY A 459 2.51 -39.34 28.76
C GLY A 459 2.14 -38.22 29.73
N ASN A 460 2.64 -37.01 29.50
CA ASN A 460 2.27 -35.81 30.26
C ASN A 460 1.62 -34.77 29.34
N PRO A 461 0.27 -34.70 29.29
CA PRO A 461 -0.44 -33.77 28.41
C PRO A 461 -0.05 -32.30 28.59
N ALA A 462 0.41 -31.92 29.80
CA ALA A 462 0.89 -30.57 30.10
C ALA A 462 2.12 -30.14 29.29
N LEU A 463 2.87 -31.09 28.72
CA LEU A 463 4.06 -30.82 27.88
C LEU A 463 3.74 -30.90 26.38
N THR A 464 2.61 -31.48 26.03
CA THR A 464 2.26 -31.74 24.63
C THR A 464 1.88 -30.47 23.90
N TRP A 465 2.24 -30.39 22.63
CA TRP A 465 1.92 -29.27 21.76
C TRP A 465 1.67 -29.73 20.32
N GLY A 466 0.94 -28.95 19.54
CA GLY A 466 0.70 -29.21 18.12
C GLY A 466 0.11 -27.97 17.47
N GLY A 467 0.32 -27.80 16.17
CA GLY A 467 -0.05 -26.58 15.49
C GLY A 467 0.17 -26.61 13.99
N MET A 468 0.12 -25.41 13.41
CA MET A 468 0.30 -25.15 12.00
C MET A 468 0.86 -23.74 11.81
N GLN A 469 1.55 -23.50 10.71
CA GLN A 469 2.05 -22.18 10.35
C GLN A 469 1.77 -21.85 8.88
N LYS A 470 1.85 -20.56 8.57
CA LYS A 470 1.58 -20.04 7.25
C LYS A 470 2.44 -18.81 6.98
N ILE A 471 3.05 -18.80 5.79
CA ILE A 471 3.64 -17.58 5.23
C ILE A 471 2.53 -16.62 4.85
N LEU A 472 2.63 -15.41 5.35
CA LEU A 472 1.72 -14.32 5.07
C LEU A 472 2.03 -13.73 3.69
N SER A 473 1.02 -13.13 3.06
CA SER A 473 1.22 -12.38 1.82
C SER A 473 2.19 -11.22 2.06
N SER A 474 2.95 -10.82 1.03
CA SER A 474 3.85 -9.65 1.08
C SER A 474 3.19 -8.34 1.52
N THR A 475 1.86 -8.23 1.40
CA THR A 475 1.09 -7.08 1.90
C THR A 475 1.08 -7.02 3.44
N ALA A 476 1.20 -8.16 4.12
CA ALA A 476 1.25 -8.26 5.57
C ALA A 476 2.66 -8.06 6.15
N ASN A 477 3.70 -7.87 5.31
CA ASN A 477 5.08 -7.88 5.81
C ASN A 477 5.42 -6.69 6.70
N ASN A 478 4.75 -5.55 6.45
CA ASN A 478 4.90 -4.33 7.22
C ASN A 478 3.55 -3.84 7.75
N LEU A 479 3.13 -4.41 8.88
CA LEU A 479 1.86 -4.10 9.54
C LEU A 479 1.78 -2.65 10.02
N ILE A 480 2.92 -1.98 10.29
CA ILE A 480 2.98 -0.56 10.64
C ILE A 480 2.59 0.29 9.43
N GLU A 481 3.17 0.02 8.26
CA GLU A 481 2.85 0.74 7.03
C GLU A 481 1.39 0.52 6.60
N GLN A 482 0.88 -0.69 6.80
CA GLN A 482 -0.51 -1.01 6.52
C GLN A 482 -1.49 -0.51 7.59
N ASN A 483 -1.01 0.09 8.68
CA ASN A 483 -1.81 0.54 9.83
C ASN A 483 -2.73 -0.57 10.40
N VAL A 484 -2.20 -1.78 10.55
CA VAL A 484 -2.93 -2.90 11.13
C VAL A 484 -2.96 -2.75 12.65
N GLU A 485 -4.14 -2.91 13.24
CA GLU A 485 -4.33 -2.80 14.70
C GLU A 485 -4.77 -4.11 15.35
N PHE A 486 -5.46 -4.98 14.60
CA PHE A 486 -6.08 -6.18 15.13
C PHE A 486 -5.88 -7.39 14.23
N ILE A 487 -5.74 -8.55 14.85
CA ILE A 487 -6.02 -9.85 14.22
C ILE A 487 -7.48 -10.16 14.49
N GLU A 488 -8.26 -10.43 13.44
CA GLU A 488 -9.69 -10.73 13.56
C GLU A 488 -10.02 -12.07 12.90
N PHE A 489 -10.82 -12.89 13.59
CA PHE A 489 -11.40 -14.10 13.03
C PHE A 489 -12.69 -14.47 13.75
N TRP A 490 -13.54 -15.22 13.05
CA TRP A 490 -14.71 -15.85 13.66
C TRP A 490 -14.33 -17.25 14.10
N MET A 491 -14.68 -17.61 15.33
CA MET A 491 -14.38 -18.93 15.88
C MET A 491 -15.63 -19.53 16.52
N LYS A 492 -15.78 -20.84 16.32
CA LYS A 492 -16.77 -21.69 16.96
C LYS A 492 -16.00 -22.77 17.70
N LEU A 493 -16.30 -22.94 18.99
CA LEU A 493 -15.72 -23.98 19.82
C LEU A 493 -16.62 -25.22 19.74
N VAL A 494 -16.05 -26.39 19.44
CA VAL A 494 -16.80 -27.66 19.35
C VAL A 494 -16.53 -28.50 20.59
N ASP A 495 -15.30 -28.99 20.72
CA ASP A 495 -14.85 -29.85 21.82
C ASP A 495 -13.61 -29.21 22.44
N VAL A 496 -13.74 -28.62 23.63
CA VAL A 496 -12.64 -27.87 24.26
C VAL A 496 -12.60 -28.15 25.77
N PRO A 497 -11.46 -28.57 26.34
CA PRO A 497 -11.31 -28.73 27.78
C PRO A 497 -11.37 -27.39 28.50
N GLN A 498 -11.69 -27.45 29.80
CA GLN A 498 -11.71 -26.24 30.63
C GLN A 498 -10.32 -25.58 30.66
N ASP A 499 -10.29 -24.25 30.58
CA ASP A 499 -9.07 -23.42 30.64
C ASP A 499 -8.09 -23.60 29.47
N ALA A 500 -8.51 -24.27 28.39
CA ALA A 500 -7.73 -24.39 27.16
C ALA A 500 -7.45 -23.03 26.51
N SER A 501 -6.35 -22.93 25.77
CA SER A 501 -5.98 -21.73 25.02
C SER A 501 -5.33 -22.14 23.69
N ILE A 502 -5.59 -21.38 22.64
CA ILE A 502 -4.72 -21.37 21.46
C ILE A 502 -3.69 -20.27 21.60
N TYR A 503 -2.54 -20.50 21.01
CA TYR A 503 -1.44 -19.56 20.93
C TYR A 503 -1.25 -19.17 19.49
N LEU A 504 -1.02 -17.89 19.27
CA LEU A 504 -0.77 -17.33 17.95
C LEU A 504 0.57 -16.61 18.00
N ASP A 505 1.51 -17.04 17.16
CA ASP A 505 2.80 -16.38 17.00
C ASP A 505 2.78 -15.61 15.67
N MET A 506 3.31 -14.40 15.67
CA MET A 506 3.37 -13.53 14.49
C MET A 506 4.71 -12.82 14.43
N GLY A 507 5.47 -13.06 13.35
CA GLY A 507 6.79 -12.48 13.15
C GLY A 507 7.60 -13.28 12.15
N LEU A 508 8.87 -13.49 12.47
CA LEU A 508 9.73 -14.46 11.79
C LEU A 508 9.74 -15.74 12.62
N ILE A 509 9.39 -16.87 12.00
CA ILE A 509 9.26 -18.16 12.68
C ILE A 509 10.08 -19.16 11.89
N SER A 510 10.83 -20.00 12.60
CA SER A 510 11.70 -21.02 12.02
C SER A 510 10.91 -21.92 11.07
N GLU A 511 11.50 -22.23 9.92
CA GLU A 511 10.91 -23.16 8.95
C GLU A 511 11.39 -24.62 9.16
N ASP A 512 12.40 -24.84 10.01
CA ASP A 512 12.93 -26.14 10.49
C ASP A 512 11.86 -26.92 11.30
N ILE A 513 10.97 -27.62 10.59
CA ILE A 513 9.89 -28.47 11.14
C ILE A 513 10.50 -29.71 11.78
N ILE A 514 11.43 -30.35 11.07
CA ILE A 514 12.32 -31.40 11.57
C ILE A 514 13.58 -30.69 12.07
N PRO A 515 13.76 -30.50 13.40
CA PRO A 515 14.80 -29.64 13.93
C PRO A 515 16.20 -30.24 13.75
N ASN A 516 16.78 -30.20 12.55
CA ASN A 516 18.08 -30.78 12.22
C ASN A 516 19.03 -29.74 11.61
N ASN A 517 18.56 -28.52 11.34
CA ASN A 517 19.28 -27.43 10.66
C ASN A 517 19.71 -27.75 9.22
N LEU A 518 19.01 -28.64 8.56
CA LEU A 518 19.16 -28.98 7.15
C LEU A 518 17.84 -28.63 6.45
N LEU A 519 17.94 -28.13 5.22
CA LEU A 519 16.73 -27.89 4.43
C LEU A 519 16.17 -29.25 4.01
N ASP A 520 15.08 -29.66 4.66
CA ASP A 520 14.36 -30.88 4.34
C ASP A 520 13.33 -30.60 3.22
N THR A 521 13.45 -31.34 2.12
CA THR A 521 12.60 -31.16 0.93
C THR A 521 12.53 -32.42 0.08
N GLU A 522 11.38 -32.63 -0.52
CA GLU A 522 11.14 -33.63 -1.56
C GLU A 522 11.79 -33.26 -2.91
N ASP A 523 12.01 -31.97 -3.18
CA ASP A 523 12.60 -31.49 -4.43
C ASP A 523 14.11 -31.71 -4.47
N LYS A 524 14.54 -32.86 -5.01
CA LYS A 524 15.95 -33.24 -5.02
C LYS A 524 16.78 -32.48 -6.05
N ASN A 525 16.14 -31.94 -7.09
CA ASN A 525 16.84 -31.33 -8.22
C ASN A 525 16.65 -29.80 -8.31
N GLY A 526 15.80 -29.24 -7.46
CA GLY A 526 15.53 -27.80 -7.33
C GLY A 526 14.73 -27.23 -8.51
N ASN A 527 13.87 -28.04 -9.13
CA ASN A 527 13.07 -27.62 -10.29
C ASN A 527 11.63 -27.22 -9.95
N ASP A 528 11.25 -27.24 -8.67
CA ASP A 528 9.91 -26.94 -8.15
C ASP A 528 8.80 -27.83 -8.74
N ALA A 529 9.13 -29.00 -9.28
CA ALA A 529 8.19 -29.89 -9.95
C ALA A 529 8.25 -31.30 -9.36
N MET A 530 7.08 -31.85 -9.03
CA MET A 530 6.99 -33.18 -8.45
C MET A 530 7.33 -34.28 -9.46
N GLU A 531 8.34 -35.11 -9.15
CA GLU A 531 8.74 -36.26 -9.98
C GLU A 531 8.43 -37.63 -9.33
N GLU A 532 8.51 -38.68 -10.15
CA GLU A 532 8.27 -40.06 -9.69
C GLU A 532 9.34 -40.47 -8.66
N GLY A 533 8.89 -40.75 -7.43
CA GLY A 533 9.77 -41.16 -6.33
C GLY A 533 10.24 -40.02 -5.42
N GLU A 534 9.71 -38.81 -5.58
CA GLU A 534 9.96 -37.67 -4.69
C GLU A 534 8.91 -37.51 -3.58
N ASP A 535 7.73 -38.15 -3.72
CA ASP A 535 6.58 -38.06 -2.79
C ASP A 535 6.81 -38.92 -1.54
N THR A 536 7.90 -38.62 -0.85
CA THR A 536 8.47 -39.39 0.27
C THR A 536 8.13 -38.82 1.62
N GLY A 537 7.46 -37.67 1.69
CA GLY A 537 7.44 -36.85 2.88
C GLY A 537 8.65 -35.92 2.96
N ILE A 538 8.54 -34.89 3.81
CA ILE A 538 9.60 -33.90 4.00
C ILE A 538 10.89 -34.51 4.60
N ASP A 539 10.80 -35.63 5.32
CA ASP A 539 11.97 -36.33 5.85
C ASP A 539 12.76 -37.12 4.78
N GLY A 540 12.23 -37.22 3.56
CA GLY A 540 12.90 -37.85 2.43
C GLY A 540 12.88 -39.39 2.46
N GLU A 541 12.11 -40.01 3.35
CA GLU A 541 12.08 -41.46 3.57
C GLU A 541 10.67 -42.04 3.43
N PHE A 542 10.44 -42.89 2.43
CA PHE A 542 9.21 -43.72 2.43
C PHE A 542 9.11 -44.58 3.69
N ASP A 543 7.88 -44.84 4.16
CA ASP A 543 7.46 -45.81 5.20
C ASP A 543 8.40 -47.02 5.45
N ALA A 544 8.86 -47.67 4.37
CA ALA A 544 9.72 -48.86 4.45
C ALA A 544 11.13 -48.55 4.96
N GLN A 545 11.66 -47.39 4.59
CA GLN A 545 12.95 -46.88 5.04
C GLN A 545 12.84 -46.36 6.47
N GLU A 546 11.78 -45.60 6.79
CA GLU A 546 11.55 -45.10 8.14
C GLU A 546 11.50 -46.20 9.21
N ARG A 547 10.85 -47.34 8.91
CA ARG A 547 10.80 -48.49 9.82
C ARG A 547 12.20 -49.02 10.16
N ILE A 548 13.13 -48.92 9.21
CA ILE A 548 14.53 -49.32 9.40
C ILE A 548 15.27 -48.22 10.19
N THR A 549 15.15 -46.96 9.77
CA THR A 549 15.83 -45.79 10.37
C THR A 549 15.45 -45.60 11.84
N HIS A 550 14.15 -45.69 12.15
CA HIS A 550 13.60 -45.47 13.49
C HIS A 550 13.39 -46.76 14.30
N ASN A 551 13.73 -47.92 13.73
CA ASN A 551 13.47 -49.23 14.34
C ASN A 551 12.00 -49.37 14.81
N SER A 552 11.08 -48.98 13.94
CA SER A 552 9.63 -48.91 14.21
C SER A 552 8.89 -50.09 13.57
N THR A 553 7.85 -50.56 14.24
CA THR A 553 6.92 -51.56 13.68
C THR A 553 5.59 -50.95 13.24
N LYS A 554 5.46 -49.62 13.33
CA LYS A 554 4.26 -48.90 12.87
C LYS A 554 4.16 -48.97 11.34
N SER A 555 2.93 -48.90 10.82
CA SER A 555 2.73 -48.76 9.37
C SER A 555 3.30 -47.43 8.88
N ASP A 556 3.07 -46.38 9.66
CA ASP A 556 3.43 -44.97 9.41
C ASP A 556 4.30 -44.49 10.59
N PRO A 557 5.63 -44.75 10.58
CA PRO A 557 6.54 -44.36 11.65
C PRO A 557 6.62 -42.85 11.91
N SER A 558 6.71 -42.01 10.86
CA SER A 558 6.80 -40.55 10.98
C SER A 558 5.44 -39.86 11.12
N GLY A 559 4.33 -40.52 10.79
CA GLY A 559 2.99 -39.94 10.97
C GLY A 559 2.63 -38.93 9.88
N ASP A 560 3.29 -39.01 8.74
CA ASP A 560 3.28 -38.03 7.66
C ASP A 560 2.58 -38.55 6.39
N ASN A 561 2.11 -39.80 6.38
CA ASN A 561 1.29 -40.35 5.31
C ASN A 561 0.02 -39.53 5.04
N PHE A 562 -0.24 -39.22 3.78
CA PHE A 562 -1.45 -38.57 3.31
C PHE A 562 -2.60 -39.57 3.10
N ALA A 563 -3.78 -39.25 3.63
CA ALA A 563 -5.02 -39.95 3.30
C ALA A 563 -6.26 -39.07 3.51
N PHE A 564 -7.24 -39.23 2.62
CA PHE A 564 -8.57 -38.64 2.75
C PHE A 564 -9.65 -39.65 2.36
N VAL A 565 -10.63 -39.87 3.24
CA VAL A 565 -11.74 -40.80 2.99
C VAL A 565 -13.07 -40.10 3.19
N GLN A 566 -13.76 -39.73 2.11
CA GLN A 566 -15.07 -39.09 2.24
C GLN A 566 -16.17 -40.09 2.59
N THR A 567 -16.51 -40.22 3.88
CA THR A 567 -17.63 -41.07 4.31
C THR A 567 -18.97 -40.33 4.18
N SER A 568 -20.07 -41.09 4.15
CA SER A 568 -21.43 -40.54 4.13
C SER A 568 -21.81 -39.96 5.50
N GLY A 569 -21.24 -38.81 5.84
CA GLY A 569 -21.41 -38.16 7.13
C GLY A 569 -20.53 -36.94 7.38
N GLN A 570 -19.48 -36.72 6.57
CA GLN A 570 -18.47 -35.66 6.78
C GLN A 570 -17.94 -35.70 8.22
N PHE A 571 -17.31 -36.81 8.60
CA PHE A 571 -16.75 -36.95 9.95
C PHE A 571 -15.39 -36.28 10.03
N ARG A 572 -15.07 -35.71 11.19
CA ARG A 572 -13.76 -35.12 11.49
C ARG A 572 -12.61 -36.10 11.19
N ASP A 573 -12.78 -37.36 11.57
CA ASP A 573 -11.73 -38.38 11.46
C ASP A 573 -11.43 -38.77 9.99
N ASP A 574 -12.32 -38.43 9.03
CA ASP A 574 -12.07 -38.59 7.58
C ASP A 574 -10.87 -37.74 7.11
N TYR A 575 -10.53 -36.69 7.86
CA TYR A 575 -9.47 -35.72 7.59
C TYR A 575 -8.23 -35.92 8.45
N PHE A 576 -8.14 -37.00 9.25
CA PHE A 576 -7.04 -37.20 10.21
C PHE A 576 -5.63 -37.14 9.59
N SER A 577 -5.51 -37.59 8.33
CA SER A 577 -4.26 -37.62 7.56
C SER A 577 -4.27 -36.67 6.36
N ILE A 578 -5.16 -35.66 6.35
CA ILE A 578 -5.31 -34.74 5.21
C ILE A 578 -4.09 -33.83 5.01
N ASN A 579 -3.31 -33.58 6.08
CA ASN A 579 -2.12 -32.71 6.06
C ASN A 579 -0.81 -33.50 5.92
N GLY A 580 -0.88 -34.80 5.61
CA GLY A 580 0.30 -35.62 5.36
C GLY A 580 1.10 -35.13 4.13
N THR A 581 2.39 -35.42 4.14
CA THR A 581 3.37 -35.10 3.10
C THR A 581 3.62 -36.32 2.20
N GLU A 582 3.88 -37.53 2.75
CA GLU A 582 4.06 -38.73 1.91
C GLU A 582 2.75 -39.10 1.18
N GLY A 583 2.78 -39.14 -0.15
CA GLY A 583 1.67 -39.58 -0.98
C GLY A 583 0.64 -38.48 -1.30
N ASN A 584 0.94 -37.22 -0.98
CA ASN A 584 -0.02 -36.12 -1.12
C ASN A 584 -0.07 -35.53 -2.54
N ALA A 585 0.89 -35.87 -3.41
CA ALA A 585 0.96 -35.38 -4.79
C ALA A 585 -0.20 -35.87 -5.67
N VAL A 586 -1.16 -36.63 -5.13
CA VAL A 586 -2.44 -36.93 -5.78
C VAL A 586 -3.44 -35.77 -5.72
N LEU A 587 -3.23 -34.80 -4.83
CA LEU A 587 -4.12 -33.66 -4.63
C LEU A 587 -3.92 -32.62 -5.74
N THR A 588 -4.97 -32.40 -6.53
CA THR A 588 -4.96 -31.31 -7.52
C THR A 588 -4.97 -29.91 -6.90
N ASP A 589 -5.40 -29.80 -5.64
CA ASP A 589 -5.66 -28.52 -4.96
C ASP A 589 -4.40 -27.87 -4.38
N ILE A 590 -3.34 -28.66 -4.13
CA ILE A 590 -2.02 -28.16 -3.69
C ILE A 590 -1.07 -27.90 -4.86
N GLY A 591 -1.43 -28.33 -6.07
CA GLY A 591 -0.52 -28.40 -7.21
C GLY A 591 0.48 -29.55 -7.02
N LEU A 592 0.97 -30.13 -8.12
CA LEU A 592 2.03 -31.16 -8.09
C LEU A 592 3.37 -30.53 -7.70
N LEU A 593 3.44 -29.97 -6.50
CA LEU A 593 4.57 -29.25 -5.94
C LEU A 593 5.17 -30.10 -4.83
N PRO A 594 6.49 -30.31 -4.82
CA PRO A 594 7.17 -30.99 -3.72
C PRO A 594 6.97 -30.25 -2.39
N ASP A 595 6.84 -31.00 -1.30
CA ASP A 595 6.88 -30.42 0.03
C ASP A 595 8.31 -30.05 0.46
N THR A 596 8.42 -28.99 1.24
CA THR A 596 9.70 -28.39 1.62
C THR A 596 9.55 -27.57 2.89
N GLU A 597 10.62 -27.52 3.66
CA GLU A 597 10.78 -26.56 4.75
C GLU A 597 11.12 -25.15 4.24
N ASP A 598 11.45 -24.94 2.97
CA ASP A 598 11.56 -23.58 2.39
C ASP A 598 10.16 -23.02 2.09
N LEU A 599 9.43 -22.62 3.14
CA LEU A 599 8.02 -22.23 3.04
C LEU A 599 7.82 -20.94 2.24
N ASN A 600 8.81 -20.05 2.24
CA ASN A 600 8.76 -18.79 1.51
C ASN A 600 9.37 -18.88 0.09
N ARG A 601 9.96 -20.03 -0.28
CA ARG A 601 10.57 -20.34 -1.59
C ARG A 601 11.73 -19.42 -1.96
N ASN A 602 12.57 -19.08 -0.99
CA ASN A 602 13.77 -18.25 -1.21
C ASN A 602 15.04 -19.08 -1.50
N GLY A 603 14.93 -20.40 -1.47
CA GLY A 603 16.01 -21.37 -1.70
C GLY A 603 16.86 -21.67 -0.47
N ASN A 604 16.46 -21.22 0.73
CA ASN A 604 17.21 -21.42 1.97
C ASN A 604 16.26 -21.78 3.11
N LEU A 605 16.79 -22.54 4.07
CA LEU A 605 16.12 -22.78 5.35
C LEU A 605 16.28 -21.56 6.27
N ASP A 606 15.16 -20.96 6.69
CA ASP A 606 15.15 -19.84 7.64
C ASP A 606 14.97 -20.32 9.09
N ASN A 607 16.06 -20.35 9.87
CA ASN A 607 16.06 -20.80 11.28
C ASN A 607 15.82 -19.70 12.31
N VAL A 608 15.20 -18.59 11.91
CA VAL A 608 15.03 -17.41 12.76
C VAL A 608 13.73 -17.51 13.57
N ASN A 609 13.84 -17.39 14.89
CA ASN A 609 12.69 -17.19 15.77
C ASN A 609 12.73 -15.77 16.37
N SER A 610 11.84 -14.93 15.86
CA SER A 610 11.68 -13.56 16.30
C SER A 610 10.23 -13.13 16.07
N TYR A 611 9.37 -13.35 17.06
CA TYR A 611 7.92 -13.17 16.94
C TYR A 611 7.24 -12.69 18.22
N PHE A 612 6.07 -12.09 18.04
CA PHE A 612 5.13 -11.78 19.10
C PHE A 612 4.20 -12.97 19.34
N ARG A 613 4.00 -13.35 20.61
CA ARG A 613 3.09 -14.43 20.99
C ARG A 613 1.84 -13.89 21.67
N TYR A 614 0.69 -14.37 21.24
CA TYR A 614 -0.63 -14.09 21.83
C TYR A 614 -1.18 -15.36 22.45
N LYS A 615 -1.73 -15.26 23.66
CA LYS A 615 -2.44 -16.36 24.33
C LYS A 615 -3.93 -16.04 24.28
N ILE A 616 -4.70 -16.86 23.57
CA ILE A 616 -6.14 -16.64 23.36
C ILE A 616 -6.91 -17.74 24.12
N PRO A 617 -7.60 -17.39 25.22
CA PRO A 617 -8.45 -18.33 25.93
C PRO A 617 -9.55 -18.89 25.03
N LEU A 618 -9.82 -20.19 25.14
CA LEU A 618 -10.90 -20.87 24.44
C LEU A 618 -12.14 -20.99 25.32
N ASP A 619 -12.67 -19.85 25.75
CA ASP A 619 -13.94 -19.76 26.44
C ASP A 619 -14.84 -18.70 25.79
N THR A 620 -16.16 -18.91 25.82
CA THR A 620 -17.14 -17.99 25.22
C THR A 620 -17.60 -16.88 26.17
N ASN A 621 -17.03 -16.80 27.38
CA ASN A 621 -17.45 -15.87 28.40
C ASN A 621 -16.68 -14.56 28.28
N ARG A 622 -17.37 -13.51 27.81
CA ARG A 622 -16.79 -12.16 27.63
C ARG A 622 -16.22 -11.53 28.90
N ALA A 623 -16.61 -12.01 30.09
CA ALA A 623 -16.05 -11.52 31.34
C ALA A 623 -14.63 -12.06 31.61
N THR A 624 -14.30 -13.22 31.05
CA THR A 624 -13.00 -13.92 31.21
C THR A 624 -12.16 -13.85 29.95
N ASN A 625 -12.79 -13.67 28.78
CA ASN A 625 -12.13 -13.56 27.49
C ASN A 625 -12.24 -12.13 26.91
N PRO A 626 -11.20 -11.29 27.04
CA PRO A 626 -11.25 -9.90 26.57
C PRO A 626 -11.23 -9.76 25.04
N PHE A 627 -10.90 -10.82 24.30
CA PHE A 627 -10.79 -10.76 22.85
C PHE A 627 -12.14 -10.92 22.12
N ILE A 628 -13.21 -11.31 22.81
CA ILE A 628 -14.53 -11.44 22.21
C ILE A 628 -15.16 -10.05 22.03
N SER A 629 -15.14 -9.56 20.79
CA SER A 629 -15.73 -8.27 20.40
C SER A 629 -17.18 -8.37 19.90
N GLY A 630 -17.67 -9.57 19.65
CA GLY A 630 -19.02 -9.77 19.11
C GLY A 630 -19.39 -11.23 18.90
N GLY A 631 -20.48 -11.47 18.16
CA GLY A 631 -21.01 -12.80 17.87
C GLY A 631 -22.02 -13.31 18.91
N GLY A 632 -22.26 -14.62 18.91
CA GLY A 632 -23.40 -15.26 19.55
C GLY A 632 -24.73 -14.99 18.84
N LEU A 633 -24.67 -14.74 17.53
CA LEU A 633 -25.83 -14.54 16.66
C LEU A 633 -26.20 -15.87 15.99
N GLY A 634 -27.34 -15.93 15.28
CA GLY A 634 -27.73 -17.11 14.53
C GLY A 634 -27.95 -18.31 15.45
N ASP A 635 -27.09 -19.33 15.33
CA ASP A 635 -27.11 -20.54 16.17
C ASP A 635 -26.46 -20.34 17.56
N GLY A 636 -25.89 -19.16 17.81
CA GLY A 636 -25.27 -18.78 19.07
C GLY A 636 -23.87 -19.35 19.29
N LYS A 637 -23.25 -19.99 18.28
CA LYS A 637 -21.99 -20.72 18.44
C LYS A 637 -20.76 -19.99 17.90
N TRP A 638 -20.97 -18.98 17.05
CA TRP A 638 -19.88 -18.22 16.42
C TRP A 638 -19.59 -16.91 17.14
N TYR A 639 -18.33 -16.68 17.49
CA TYR A 639 -17.85 -15.50 18.19
C TYR A 639 -16.78 -14.78 17.37
N LEU A 640 -16.86 -13.45 17.36
CA LEU A 640 -15.84 -12.61 16.72
C LEU A 640 -14.73 -12.34 17.73
N TYR A 641 -13.56 -12.91 17.45
CA TYR A 641 -12.33 -12.63 18.15
C TYR A 641 -11.62 -11.46 17.48
N ARG A 642 -11.17 -10.51 18.29
CA ARG A 642 -10.39 -9.35 17.89
C ARG A 642 -9.25 -9.17 18.87
N ILE A 643 -8.05 -9.46 18.42
CA ILE A 643 -6.83 -9.44 19.24
C ILE A 643 -6.04 -8.20 18.84
N PRO A 644 -5.87 -7.21 19.72
CA PRO A 644 -5.01 -6.07 19.44
C PRO A 644 -3.57 -6.55 19.25
N ILE A 645 -2.92 -6.17 18.14
CA ILE A 645 -1.56 -6.66 17.86
C ILE A 645 -0.55 -6.19 18.91
N LYS A 646 -0.85 -5.13 19.65
CA LYS A 646 0.00 -4.60 20.73
C LYS A 646 -0.16 -5.35 22.06
N ASP A 647 -1.20 -6.17 22.22
CA ASP A 647 -1.51 -6.90 23.46
C ASP A 647 -0.87 -8.29 23.46
N THR A 648 0.46 -8.30 23.45
CA THR A 648 1.26 -9.53 23.33
C THR A 648 1.44 -10.20 24.70
N SER A 649 1.27 -11.52 24.77
CA SER A 649 1.51 -12.30 25.99
C SER A 649 3.00 -12.49 26.29
N SER A 650 3.82 -12.69 25.25
CA SER A 650 5.28 -12.80 25.37
C SER A 650 5.95 -12.42 24.06
N ILE A 651 7.25 -12.15 24.12
CA ILE A 651 8.08 -11.73 22.99
C ILE A 651 9.28 -12.67 22.93
N VAL A 652 9.50 -13.30 21.78
CA VAL A 652 10.67 -14.17 21.52
C VAL A 652 11.59 -13.45 20.55
N GLY A 653 12.88 -13.37 20.84
CA GLY A 653 13.86 -12.67 19.99
C GLY A 653 13.69 -11.15 20.00
N SER A 654 13.80 -10.51 18.83
CA SER A 654 13.68 -9.05 18.64
C SER A 654 12.70 -8.71 17.50
N PRO A 655 11.40 -9.06 17.63
CA PRO A 655 10.43 -8.91 16.55
C PRO A 655 10.07 -7.46 16.29
N SER A 656 9.59 -7.20 15.07
CA SER A 656 9.06 -5.90 14.65
C SER A 656 7.78 -6.08 13.85
N PHE A 657 6.74 -5.29 14.12
CA PHE A 657 5.52 -5.28 13.31
C PHE A 657 5.75 -4.81 11.88
N ALA A 658 6.89 -4.19 11.60
CA ALA A 658 7.27 -3.80 10.26
C ALA A 658 8.10 -4.88 9.53
N ASN A 659 8.32 -6.03 10.16
CA ASN A 659 8.95 -7.21 9.59
C ASN A 659 8.28 -8.49 10.11
N VAL A 660 7.17 -8.87 9.49
CA VAL A 660 6.39 -10.07 9.80
C VAL A 660 6.32 -10.93 8.54
N GLU A 661 6.60 -12.21 8.61
CA GLU A 661 6.51 -13.08 7.42
C GLU A 661 5.65 -14.30 7.68
N THR A 662 5.59 -14.77 8.92
CA THR A 662 4.92 -16.02 9.29
C THR A 662 3.92 -15.78 10.41
N ILE A 663 2.81 -16.49 10.33
CA ILE A 663 1.86 -16.67 11.42
C ILE A 663 1.80 -18.15 11.80
N ARG A 664 1.84 -18.47 13.09
CA ARG A 664 1.73 -19.83 13.61
C ARG A 664 0.59 -19.89 14.61
N LEU A 665 -0.25 -20.92 14.51
CA LEU A 665 -1.27 -21.25 15.49
C LEU A 665 -0.91 -22.58 16.11
N PHE A 666 -0.93 -22.67 17.43
CA PHE A 666 -0.68 -23.94 18.12
C PHE A 666 -1.46 -24.04 19.43
N THR A 667 -1.72 -25.26 19.87
CA THR A 667 -2.28 -25.59 21.17
C THR A 667 -1.23 -26.31 21.98
N HIS A 668 -1.27 -26.15 23.30
CA HIS A 668 -0.46 -26.96 24.20
C HIS A 668 -1.18 -27.20 25.53
N GLY A 669 -0.70 -28.19 26.28
CA GLY A 669 -0.99 -28.33 27.70
C GLY A 669 -2.43 -28.71 28.03
N VAL A 670 -3.17 -29.28 27.08
CA VAL A 670 -4.55 -29.74 27.27
C VAL A 670 -4.59 -31.25 27.48
N ASP A 671 -5.57 -31.73 28.26
CA ASP A 671 -5.71 -33.13 28.65
C ASP A 671 -6.62 -33.96 27.72
N SER A 672 -7.28 -33.29 26.77
CA SER A 672 -8.24 -33.88 25.83
C SER A 672 -8.23 -33.13 24.51
N SER A 673 -8.91 -33.70 23.50
CA SER A 673 -8.97 -33.13 22.15
C SER A 673 -9.53 -31.71 22.16
N VAL A 674 -8.95 -30.84 21.34
CA VAL A 674 -9.46 -29.49 21.03
C VAL A 674 -9.96 -29.46 19.59
N HIS A 675 -11.16 -28.92 19.37
CA HIS A 675 -11.75 -28.65 18.06
C HIS A 675 -12.43 -27.28 18.01
#